data_AF-A0A8X8C7T1-F1
#
_entry.id   AF-A0A8X8C7T1-F1
#
_cell.length_a   1.000
_cell.length_b   1.000
_cell.length_c   1.000
_cell.angle_alpha   90.00
_cell.angle_beta   90.00
_cell.angle_gamma   90.00
#
_symmetry.space_group_name_H-M   'P 1'
#
loop_
_entity.id
_entity.type
_entity.pdbx_description
1 polymer ?
#
loop_
_entity_poly.entity_id
_entity_poly.type
_entity_poly.pdbx_seq_one_letter_code
_entity_poly.pdbx_strand_id
1 'polypeptide(L)'
;MTLYWFSFGVLSGFVLYEVTGVDVFDYLFLVQRVFWVLGLEMCYHFVALSHGFKYCAFAVFIMVRKRRTELPQSGGESSVSQETGAGRGAQPPAERSSPPQQGGGGAGYQGGRGPQSQQVGRGGGYSGGRGRGGMQQQHYGGAPEYQGRGRGQPQHGERGYGSGRSGGGRGGPPSGGPFRAPAPELHQATPAPYPAGMTPQPMPSEACSSLPMLSEASSSMQPLEPSPAAVSQQMQQLSIQQEGSSSQATQPPPASSKSMRFPLRPGKGSTGIRCIVKANHFFAELPDKDLHQYDVSITPEVTSRVVSRAIMEQLVKLYQESHLGKRLPAYDGRKSLYTAGALPFQAKEFKITLIDEDDGTGGQRREREFKVVIKFAARADLHHLGLFLQGKQADAPQEALQVLDIVLRELPTARYCPVGRSFYSPDLGRRQSLGEGLESWRGFYQSIRPTQMGLSLNIDMSSTAFIEPLPVIDFVTQLLNRDVTSRPLFDSDRIKIKKALRGVRVEVTHRGNMRRKYRISGLTSQATRELTFPVDERGTLKSVVEYFYETYGFVIQHTQWPCLQVGNQQRPNYLPMEVCKIVEGQRYSKRLNERQITALLKVTCQRPYERERDIMQTVYHNAYHNDPYAKEFGIRISEKLASVEARILPPPWLKYHDTGREKDCLPQVGQWNMMNKKMVNGGRVNNWICINFSRNVQDSVARGFCYELAQMCHISGMDFALEPLLPPVGARPEQVERVLKTRYHDAMTKLQPHSKELDLLIVILPDNNGSLYGDLKRICETDLGLVSQCCLTKHVFKMSKQYLANVALKINVKVGGRNTVLVDALSRRIPLVSDRPTIIFGADVTHPHPGEDSSPSIAAVVASQDWPEVTKYAGLVCAQAHRQELIQDLYKTWQDPVRGTVSGGMIKELLISFRRATGQKPQRIIFYRDGVSEGQFYQVLLYELDAIRKACASLEPNYQPPVTFVVVQKRHHTRLFANDHRDRNAVDRSGNILPGTVVDSKICHPTEFDFYLCSHAGIQGTSRPAHYHVLWDENKFTADGLQSLTNNLCYTYARCTRSVSIVPPAYYAHLAAFRARFYMEPETSDSGSLTSGMAPGRGGGGAGGRATRGPAANAAVRPLPALKENVKRVMFYC
;
A
#
# COMPACT_ATOMS: atom_id res chain seq x y z
N MET A 1 5.93 -59.32 9.49
CA MET A 1 6.20 -60.59 10.21
C MET A 1 7.06 -60.28 11.41
N THR A 2 6.86 -60.97 12.55
CA THR A 2 7.86 -61.25 13.62
C THR A 2 8.48 -60.00 14.33
N LEU A 3 8.10 -59.66 15.59
CA LEU A 3 8.68 -60.11 16.89
C LEU A 3 10.21 -59.79 17.04
N TYR A 4 10.80 -59.39 18.19
CA TYR A 4 10.34 -59.12 19.57
C TYR A 4 11.49 -58.46 20.42
N TRP A 5 11.18 -57.85 21.59
CA TRP A 5 12.05 -57.75 22.81
C TRP A 5 13.35 -56.86 22.77
N PHE A 6 13.96 -56.35 23.87
CA PHE A 6 13.60 -56.20 25.30
C PHE A 6 14.36 -55.03 26.02
N SER A 7 13.69 -54.41 27.02
CA SER A 7 14.13 -53.89 28.35
C SER A 7 15.47 -53.13 28.68
N PHE A 8 15.40 -52.33 29.77
CA PHE A 8 16.44 -51.59 30.53
C PHE A 8 17.11 -50.35 29.87
N GLY A 9 17.51 -49.29 30.61
CA GLY A 9 17.18 -48.92 32.00
C GLY A 9 18.09 -47.89 32.70
N VAL A 10 17.48 -46.81 33.25
CA VAL A 10 17.86 -46.13 34.53
C VAL A 10 19.10 -45.19 34.62
N LEU A 11 18.91 -44.07 35.37
CA LEU A 11 19.86 -43.12 36.04
C LEU A 11 20.72 -42.09 35.26
N SER A 12 20.49 -40.82 35.67
CA SER A 12 21.35 -39.63 35.85
C SER A 12 22.87 -39.63 35.54
N GLY A 13 23.38 -38.47 35.08
CA GLY A 13 24.80 -38.09 35.17
C GLY A 13 25.09 -36.63 34.77
N PHE A 14 25.97 -35.94 35.49
CA PHE A 14 26.39 -34.54 35.27
C PHE A 14 27.70 -34.45 34.41
N VAL A 15 27.97 -33.26 33.85
CA VAL A 15 29.30 -32.57 33.79
C VAL A 15 30.31 -32.74 32.60
N LEU A 16 30.63 -31.57 31.99
CA LEU A 16 31.87 -31.01 31.38
C LEU A 16 32.73 -31.72 30.28
N TYR A 17 33.06 -30.93 29.22
CA TYR A 17 34.33 -30.88 28.43
C TYR A 17 34.76 -32.13 27.61
N GLU A 18 35.60 -32.10 26.56
CA GLU A 18 35.97 -31.11 25.51
C GLU A 18 36.63 -31.85 24.29
N VAL A 19 36.69 -31.21 23.09
CA VAL A 19 37.79 -31.32 22.07
C VAL A 19 38.09 -32.65 21.29
N THR A 20 37.78 -32.65 19.97
CA THR A 20 38.45 -33.31 18.79
C THR A 20 38.40 -34.83 18.45
N GLY A 21 38.54 -35.14 17.13
CA GLY A 21 38.79 -36.47 16.51
C GLY A 21 37.52 -37.18 15.99
N VAL A 22 37.15 -37.29 14.70
CA VAL A 22 37.81 -37.67 13.42
C VAL A 22 37.90 -39.20 13.18
N ASP A 23 37.06 -39.66 12.25
CA ASP A 23 37.07 -40.85 11.36
C ASP A 23 37.72 -42.18 11.79
N VAL A 24 36.87 -43.23 11.92
CA VAL A 24 36.98 -44.48 11.14
C VAL A 24 35.58 -45.02 10.84
N PHE A 25 35.25 -45.27 9.55
CA PHE A 25 34.57 -46.45 8.98
C PHE A 25 33.95 -46.15 7.61
N ASP A 26 34.82 -46.04 6.61
CA ASP A 26 34.50 -46.55 5.27
C ASP A 26 34.34 -48.09 5.31
N TYR A 27 33.96 -48.72 4.20
CA TYR A 27 33.60 -50.15 4.08
C TYR A 27 32.27 -50.57 4.71
N LEU A 28 31.16 -50.10 4.13
CA LEU A 28 30.21 -51.03 3.48
C LEU A 28 29.37 -50.31 2.41
N PHE A 29 28.66 -51.08 1.57
CA PHE A 29 27.71 -50.60 0.53
C PHE A 29 28.29 -49.83 -0.68
N LEU A 30 29.52 -50.14 -1.08
CA LEU A 30 30.01 -49.97 -2.47
C LEU A 30 29.30 -50.91 -3.49
N VAL A 31 28.03 -51.26 -3.26
CA VAL A 31 27.33 -52.36 -3.97
C VAL A 31 26.09 -51.87 -4.72
N GLN A 32 25.47 -50.76 -4.31
CA GLN A 32 24.22 -50.26 -4.92
C GLN A 32 24.43 -49.23 -6.06
N ARG A 33 25.65 -49.14 -6.63
CA ARG A 33 26.00 -48.23 -7.73
C ARG A 33 26.20 -48.90 -9.10
N VAL A 34 26.12 -50.22 -9.18
CA VAL A 34 26.43 -50.99 -10.41
C VAL A 34 25.26 -51.05 -11.41
N PHE A 35 24.01 -50.95 -10.94
CA PHE A 35 22.81 -51.19 -11.76
C PHE A 35 22.15 -49.95 -12.40
N TRP A 36 22.83 -48.79 -12.45
CA TRP A 36 22.27 -47.56 -13.04
C TRP A 36 23.19 -46.86 -14.05
N VAL A 37 24.17 -47.58 -14.59
CA VAL A 37 25.14 -47.06 -15.59
C VAL A 37 24.92 -47.69 -16.99
N LEU A 38 24.22 -48.83 -17.08
CA LEU A 38 23.95 -49.54 -18.35
C LEU A 38 22.54 -49.24 -18.91
N GLY A 39 22.23 -47.96 -19.07
CA GLY A 39 20.93 -47.50 -19.60
C GLY A 39 20.94 -46.12 -20.25
N LEU A 40 22.11 -45.58 -20.60
CA LEU A 40 22.25 -44.18 -21.04
C LEU A 40 23.14 -43.95 -22.28
N GLU A 41 23.41 -44.99 -23.07
CA GLU A 41 24.01 -44.86 -24.42
C GLU A 41 23.21 -45.64 -25.47
N MET A 42 21.99 -45.16 -25.80
CA MET A 42 21.29 -45.48 -27.06
C MET A 42 20.07 -44.56 -27.28
N CYS A 43 20.32 -43.25 -27.42
CA CYS A 43 19.37 -42.30 -28.04
C CYS A 43 20.02 -40.96 -28.48
N TYR A 44 21.30 -40.98 -28.89
CA TYR A 44 22.03 -39.78 -29.34
C TYR A 44 22.07 -39.63 -30.88
N HIS A 45 20.92 -39.78 -31.54
CA HIS A 45 20.75 -39.43 -32.96
C HIS A 45 19.29 -39.06 -33.28
N PHE A 46 18.95 -37.77 -33.16
CA PHE A 46 18.14 -37.03 -34.14
C PHE A 46 18.06 -35.55 -33.76
N VAL A 47 19.02 -34.76 -34.26
CA VAL A 47 19.03 -33.29 -34.19
C VAL A 47 19.36 -32.76 -35.58
N ALA A 48 18.78 -31.61 -35.93
CA ALA A 48 18.98 -30.86 -37.18
C ALA A 48 18.41 -31.48 -38.48
N LEU A 49 17.11 -31.28 -38.70
CA LEU A 49 16.42 -30.95 -39.97
C LEU A 49 14.96 -30.60 -39.55
N SER A 50 14.29 -29.55 -40.03
CA SER A 50 14.57 -28.66 -41.17
C SER A 50 14.36 -27.18 -40.79
N HIS A 51 15.04 -26.26 -41.48
CA HIS A 51 14.89 -24.82 -41.27
C HIS A 51 14.25 -24.15 -42.50
N GLY A 52 13.09 -23.51 -42.30
CA GLY A 52 12.51 -22.52 -43.22
C GLY A 52 11.43 -23.00 -44.19
N PHE A 53 10.40 -22.15 -44.36
CA PHE A 53 9.94 -21.66 -45.66
C PHE A 53 9.33 -20.25 -45.48
N LYS A 54 9.04 -19.54 -46.58
CA LYS A 54 8.67 -18.10 -46.60
C LYS A 54 7.18 -17.84 -46.84
N TYR A 55 6.76 -16.62 -46.48
CA TYR A 55 5.64 -15.83 -47.01
C TYR A 55 4.80 -16.40 -48.17
N CYS A 56 3.48 -16.49 -47.95
CA CYS A 56 2.41 -15.90 -48.78
C CYS A 56 1.14 -15.78 -47.90
N ALA A 57 0.52 -14.60 -47.74
CA ALA A 57 -0.26 -13.83 -48.70
C ALA A 57 -1.70 -14.34 -48.86
N PHE A 58 -2.66 -13.61 -48.29
CA PHE A 58 -4.05 -13.55 -48.76
C PHE A 58 -4.64 -12.17 -48.45
N ALA A 59 -5.27 -11.57 -49.45
CA ALA A 59 -5.95 -10.29 -49.36
C ALA A 59 -7.00 -10.20 -50.49
N VAL A 60 -7.91 -9.22 -50.39
CA VAL A 60 -8.89 -8.83 -51.41
C VAL A 60 -10.06 -9.80 -51.63
N PHE A 61 -11.24 -9.35 -51.23
CA PHE A 61 -12.31 -9.15 -52.20
C PHE A 61 -12.83 -7.70 -52.09
N ILE A 62 -13.50 -7.21 -53.13
CA ILE A 62 -13.72 -5.77 -53.39
C ILE A 62 -15.17 -5.49 -53.81
N MET A 63 -15.73 -4.37 -53.33
CA MET A 63 -16.45 -3.32 -54.09
C MET A 63 -16.67 -2.13 -53.13
N VAL A 64 -16.25 -0.88 -53.39
CA VAL A 64 -16.52 0.06 -54.51
C VAL A 64 -17.99 0.56 -54.47
N ARG A 65 -18.39 1.80 -54.09
CA ARG A 65 -17.84 3.19 -54.11
C ARG A 65 -18.50 4.05 -55.21
N LYS A 66 -19.44 4.94 -54.83
CA LYS A 66 -19.54 6.32 -55.38
C LYS A 66 -20.51 7.24 -54.61
N ARG A 67 -20.59 8.50 -55.06
CA ARG A 67 -21.28 9.68 -54.47
C ARG A 67 -21.86 10.51 -55.63
N ARG A 68 -22.99 11.21 -55.41
CA ARG A 68 -23.57 12.28 -56.27
C ARG A 68 -24.05 11.84 -57.68
N THR A 69 -24.97 12.54 -58.37
CA THR A 69 -25.61 13.86 -58.12
C THR A 69 -27.06 13.94 -58.69
N GLU A 70 -27.74 15.07 -58.41
CA GLU A 70 -28.76 15.75 -59.22
C GLU A 70 -30.25 15.31 -59.23
N LEU A 71 -31.09 16.29 -59.61
CA LEU A 71 -32.58 16.32 -59.66
C LEU A 71 -33.04 16.22 -61.13
N PRO A 72 -34.35 16.07 -61.41
CA PRO A 72 -35.12 17.27 -61.79
C PRO A 72 -36.63 17.30 -61.41
N GLN A 73 -37.19 18.52 -61.27
CA GLN A 73 -38.53 19.02 -61.71
C GLN A 73 -39.85 18.27 -61.33
N SER A 74 -41.06 18.89 -61.26
CA SER A 74 -41.53 20.30 -61.19
C SER A 74 -43.07 20.37 -60.97
N GLY A 75 -43.62 21.54 -60.57
CA GLY A 75 -45.06 21.81 -60.34
C GLY A 75 -45.48 21.62 -58.87
N GLY A 76 -46.48 22.30 -58.28
CA GLY A 76 -47.60 23.15 -58.75
C GLY A 76 -48.88 22.73 -57.97
N GLU A 77 -49.81 23.55 -57.49
CA GLU A 77 -50.09 25.01 -57.61
C GLU A 77 -50.64 25.60 -56.26
N SER A 78 -51.48 26.65 -56.27
CA SER A 78 -51.84 27.48 -55.10
C SER A 78 -53.32 27.91 -55.00
N SER A 79 -53.89 27.99 -53.78
CA SER A 79 -55.03 28.88 -53.40
C SER A 79 -55.13 28.93 -51.84
N VAL A 80 -55.12 30.06 -51.12
CA VAL A 80 -56.10 31.19 -50.97
C VAL A 80 -57.18 30.97 -49.89
N SER A 81 -57.09 31.68 -48.74
CA SER A 81 -58.15 32.56 -48.17
C SER A 81 -57.88 33.07 -46.71
N GLN A 82 -58.09 34.39 -46.50
CA GLN A 82 -58.70 35.13 -45.35
C GLN A 82 -58.24 34.90 -43.87
N GLU A 83 -57.79 35.93 -43.10
CA GLU A 83 -58.53 37.01 -42.36
C GLU A 83 -59.26 36.52 -41.08
N THR A 84 -59.26 37.12 -39.87
CA THR A 84 -58.72 38.38 -39.24
C THR A 84 -58.26 38.07 -37.77
N GLY A 85 -57.74 38.95 -36.89
CA GLY A 85 -57.19 40.32 -36.98
C GLY A 85 -57.27 41.14 -35.65
N ALA A 86 -56.17 41.83 -35.28
CA ALA A 86 -56.01 42.89 -34.24
C ALA A 86 -56.16 42.55 -32.72
N GLY A 87 -55.50 43.26 -31.78
CA GLY A 87 -54.38 44.23 -31.94
C GLY A 87 -54.07 45.15 -30.73
N ARG A 88 -53.00 45.98 -30.87
CA ARG A 88 -52.40 47.00 -29.96
C ARG A 88 -51.53 46.47 -28.79
N GLY A 89 -50.37 47.05 -28.45
CA GLY A 89 -49.54 48.15 -29.02
C GLY A 89 -48.34 48.45 -28.09
N ALA A 90 -47.30 49.25 -28.39
CA ALA A 90 -46.88 50.00 -29.60
C ALA A 90 -45.35 50.33 -29.54
N GLN A 91 -44.79 50.94 -30.60
CA GLN A 91 -43.37 51.37 -30.77
C GLN A 91 -43.38 52.87 -31.28
N PRO A 92 -42.44 53.45 -32.11
CA PRO A 92 -41.02 53.18 -32.41
C PRO A 92 -40.03 54.42 -32.25
N PRO A 93 -39.41 55.12 -33.26
CA PRO A 93 -37.91 55.19 -33.32
C PRO A 93 -37.18 56.50 -33.79
N ALA A 94 -35.83 56.46 -33.75
CA ALA A 94 -34.84 57.01 -34.72
C ALA A 94 -34.40 58.52 -34.75
N GLU A 95 -33.35 58.79 -35.58
CA GLU A 95 -32.60 60.05 -35.85
C GLU A 95 -31.51 60.47 -34.81
N ARG A 96 -30.40 61.21 -35.10
CA ARG A 96 -29.87 61.88 -36.32
C ARG A 96 -28.32 62.14 -36.35
N SER A 97 -27.68 61.96 -37.52
CA SER A 97 -26.56 62.72 -38.20
C SER A 97 -25.34 63.44 -37.51
N SER A 98 -24.11 63.07 -37.97
CA SER A 98 -23.08 63.90 -38.71
C SER A 98 -22.40 65.17 -38.11
N PRO A 99 -21.33 65.78 -38.72
CA PRO A 99 -20.19 65.34 -39.59
C PRO A 99 -18.81 65.84 -39.02
N PRO A 100 -17.69 66.12 -39.79
CA PRO A 100 -17.13 65.61 -41.06
C PRO A 100 -15.77 64.84 -40.82
N GLN A 101 -14.91 64.42 -41.77
CA GLN A 101 -14.72 64.76 -43.20
C GLN A 101 -14.07 63.61 -44.03
N GLN A 102 -14.69 63.28 -45.17
CA GLN A 102 -14.17 62.75 -46.48
C GLN A 102 -13.06 61.64 -46.54
N GLY A 103 -13.12 60.67 -47.47
CA GLY A 103 -14.17 60.32 -48.44
C GLY A 103 -13.72 59.40 -49.60
N GLY A 104 -14.62 58.53 -50.09
CA GLY A 104 -14.45 57.70 -51.31
C GLY A 104 -13.58 56.42 -51.16
N GLY A 105 -13.75 55.36 -51.98
CA GLY A 105 -14.85 55.07 -52.91
C GLY A 105 -14.49 54.16 -54.10
N GLY A 106 -15.05 52.95 -54.16
CA GLY A 106 -15.31 52.23 -55.43
C GLY A 106 -14.45 51.02 -55.81
N ALA A 107 -15.16 50.00 -56.35
CA ALA A 107 -14.73 48.95 -57.30
C ALA A 107 -13.59 47.97 -56.92
N GLY A 108 -13.59 46.83 -57.62
CA GLY A 108 -12.45 45.93 -57.73
C GLY A 108 -12.23 45.55 -59.20
N TYR A 109 -10.96 45.54 -59.65
CA TYR A 109 -10.54 44.99 -60.94
C TYR A 109 -9.08 44.50 -60.86
N GLN A 110 -8.58 43.91 -61.95
CA GLN A 110 -7.32 43.16 -61.97
C GLN A 110 -6.07 44.03 -62.17
N GLY A 111 -5.04 43.77 -61.35
CA GLY A 111 -3.65 43.58 -61.78
C GLY A 111 -2.76 44.81 -62.10
N GLY A 112 -1.44 44.57 -62.06
CA GLY A 112 -0.47 45.34 -62.85
C GLY A 112 0.67 46.09 -62.13
N ARG A 113 1.81 45.39 -61.92
CA ARG A 113 3.21 45.92 -61.91
C ARG A 113 3.62 46.98 -60.85
N GLY A 114 4.94 47.05 -60.58
CA GLY A 114 5.61 48.23 -59.98
C GLY A 114 6.07 49.23 -61.06
N PRO A 115 6.92 50.25 -60.77
CA PRO A 115 8.29 49.98 -60.27
C PRO A 115 8.99 51.06 -59.38
N GLN A 116 10.18 50.69 -58.87
CA GLN A 116 11.43 51.48 -58.71
C GLN A 116 11.53 52.88 -58.03
N SER A 117 12.44 52.93 -57.02
CA SER A 117 13.55 53.92 -56.86
C SER A 117 13.27 55.32 -56.24
N GLN A 118 14.22 56.10 -55.66
CA GLN A 118 15.67 55.91 -55.38
C GLN A 118 16.25 56.87 -54.27
N GLN A 119 17.50 56.59 -53.83
CA GLN A 119 18.58 57.50 -53.31
C GLN A 119 18.74 58.00 -51.83
N VAL A 120 19.86 57.56 -51.21
CA VAL A 120 21.01 58.33 -50.60
C VAL A 120 20.89 59.13 -49.27
N GLY A 121 21.86 58.92 -48.35
CA GLY A 121 22.21 59.81 -47.20
C GLY A 121 23.41 59.30 -46.33
N ARG A 122 24.29 60.19 -45.79
CA ARG A 122 25.61 59.87 -45.16
C ARG A 122 25.74 60.15 -43.64
N GLY A 123 26.51 59.32 -42.91
CA GLY A 123 27.82 59.67 -42.25
C GLY A 123 27.98 60.42 -40.88
N GLY A 124 28.38 59.68 -39.82
CA GLY A 124 29.63 59.80 -39.00
C GLY A 124 30.12 61.04 -38.17
N GLY A 125 30.63 60.79 -36.94
CA GLY A 125 31.97 61.30 -36.47
C GLY A 125 32.14 62.09 -35.13
N TYR A 126 33.34 61.92 -34.48
CA TYR A 126 34.08 62.83 -33.53
C TYR A 126 33.63 62.99 -32.04
N SER A 127 34.48 63.25 -30.99
CA SER A 127 35.98 63.21 -30.79
C SER A 127 36.45 63.29 -29.30
N GLY A 128 37.70 62.85 -28.97
CA GLY A 128 38.58 63.33 -27.85
C GLY A 128 38.65 62.53 -26.51
N GLY A 129 39.76 62.44 -25.74
CA GLY A 129 41.20 62.69 -26.06
C GLY A 129 42.22 62.86 -24.86
N ARG A 130 43.26 61.97 -24.77
CA ARG A 130 44.60 62.08 -24.05
C ARG A 130 44.64 62.07 -22.49
N GLY A 131 45.74 61.66 -21.80
CA GLY A 131 47.03 61.05 -22.22
C GLY A 131 48.14 60.91 -21.10
N ARG A 132 49.37 60.47 -21.48
CA ARG A 132 50.63 60.19 -20.68
C ARG A 132 50.69 58.88 -19.85
N GLY A 133 51.84 58.16 -19.71
CA GLY A 133 53.09 58.15 -20.51
C GLY A 133 54.38 57.61 -19.82
N GLY A 134 54.94 56.46 -20.30
CA GLY A 134 56.28 55.89 -19.95
C GLY A 134 56.37 55.15 -18.60
N MET A 135 57.22 54.13 -18.32
CA MET A 135 58.32 53.35 -18.97
C MET A 135 58.60 52.11 -18.03
N GLN A 136 59.48 51.08 -18.15
CA GLN A 136 60.48 50.42 -19.05
C GLN A 136 60.83 49.03 -18.38
N GLN A 137 61.61 48.02 -18.83
CA GLN A 137 62.22 47.49 -20.09
C GLN A 137 62.65 46.00 -19.83
N GLN A 138 62.89 45.14 -20.85
CA GLN A 138 63.53 43.78 -20.80
C GLN A 138 62.78 42.64 -20.06
N HIS A 139 62.82 41.33 -20.38
CA HIS A 139 63.05 40.46 -21.57
C HIS A 139 62.55 39.02 -21.17
N TYR A 140 62.38 37.94 -21.97
CA TYR A 140 62.64 37.56 -23.38
C TYR A 140 61.28 37.15 -24.07
N GLY A 141 61.04 36.27 -25.07
CA GLY A 141 61.76 35.23 -25.85
C GLY A 141 61.52 33.78 -25.34
N GLY A 142 61.22 32.74 -26.14
CA GLY A 142 60.98 32.63 -27.61
C GLY A 142 60.44 31.23 -28.04
N ALA A 143 60.25 30.96 -29.34
CA ALA A 143 59.69 29.69 -29.87
C ALA A 143 60.17 29.28 -31.31
N PRO A 144 60.38 27.98 -31.61
CA PRO A 144 60.55 27.39 -32.98
C PRO A 144 59.62 26.17 -33.25
N GLU A 145 59.44 25.57 -34.45
CA GLU A 145 59.59 26.01 -35.87
C GLU A 145 58.60 25.22 -36.79
N TYR A 146 59.04 24.28 -37.65
CA TYR A 146 58.27 23.72 -38.79
C TYR A 146 58.59 22.24 -39.17
N GLN A 147 57.97 21.74 -40.25
CA GLN A 147 58.17 20.47 -41.03
C GLN A 147 57.20 19.28 -40.76
N GLY A 148 56.87 18.41 -41.73
CA GLY A 148 57.09 18.46 -43.19
C GLY A 148 57.10 17.09 -43.91
N ARG A 149 56.38 16.95 -45.06
CA ARG A 149 56.27 15.77 -45.98
C ARG A 149 55.41 14.58 -45.47
N GLY A 150 54.81 13.72 -46.32
CA GLY A 150 54.86 13.65 -47.79
C GLY A 150 53.78 12.77 -48.48
N ARG A 151 53.70 12.87 -49.82
CA ARG A 151 52.71 12.34 -50.79
C ARG A 151 52.55 10.80 -50.87
N GLY A 152 51.42 10.33 -51.45
CA GLY A 152 51.26 8.92 -51.89
C GLY A 152 49.92 8.55 -52.58
N GLN A 153 49.66 9.04 -53.79
CA GLN A 153 48.65 8.50 -54.76
C GLN A 153 49.40 7.63 -55.82
N PRO A 154 48.78 6.83 -56.75
CA PRO A 154 47.56 7.18 -57.53
C PRO A 154 46.63 6.01 -58.05
N GLN A 155 45.52 6.40 -58.73
CA GLN A 155 44.92 5.81 -59.97
C GLN A 155 44.52 4.30 -60.06
N HIS A 156 43.69 3.82 -61.00
CA HIS A 156 42.86 4.40 -62.10
C HIS A 156 41.55 3.56 -62.25
N GLY A 157 40.40 4.11 -62.66
CA GLY A 157 39.76 3.83 -63.98
C GLY A 157 38.76 2.64 -63.95
N GLU A 158 37.58 2.62 -64.59
CA GLU A 158 36.85 3.60 -65.42
C GLU A 158 35.31 3.44 -65.34
N ARG A 159 34.59 4.52 -65.71
CA ARG A 159 33.29 4.70 -66.41
C ARG A 159 32.15 3.63 -66.32
N GLY A 160 30.87 4.03 -66.26
CA GLY A 160 30.30 5.39 -66.23
C GLY A 160 28.78 5.49 -66.48
N TYR A 161 28.29 6.74 -66.55
CA TYR A 161 26.91 7.22 -66.87
C TYR A 161 25.77 6.89 -65.88
N GLY A 162 24.91 7.84 -65.46
CA GLY A 162 24.98 9.31 -65.57
C GLY A 162 23.66 10.07 -65.28
N SER A 163 23.71 11.12 -64.44
CA SER A 163 22.60 12.08 -64.10
C SER A 163 21.40 11.45 -63.33
N GLY A 164 20.63 12.12 -62.45
CA GLY A 164 20.42 13.54 -62.10
C GLY A 164 18.93 13.90 -62.29
N ARG A 165 18.16 14.55 -61.39
CA ARG A 165 18.46 15.54 -60.31
C ARG A 165 17.40 15.51 -59.18
N SER A 166 17.76 16.07 -58.02
CA SER A 166 16.98 16.80 -56.99
C SER A 166 15.49 16.50 -56.69
N GLY A 167 15.16 16.37 -55.39
CA GLY A 167 13.76 16.41 -54.88
C GLY A 167 13.59 16.27 -53.36
N GLY A 168 14.14 17.17 -52.54
CA GLY A 168 14.12 17.06 -51.07
C GLY A 168 12.95 17.78 -50.39
N GLY A 169 12.26 17.13 -49.44
CA GLY A 169 11.10 17.70 -48.73
C GLY A 169 10.81 17.11 -47.34
N ARG A 170 11.40 17.73 -46.29
CA ARG A 170 11.07 17.70 -44.84
C ARG A 170 10.21 16.54 -44.26
N GLY A 171 10.81 15.78 -43.35
CA GLY A 171 10.11 15.03 -42.28
C GLY A 171 10.96 15.02 -41.00
N GLY A 172 10.38 15.33 -39.84
CA GLY A 172 11.10 15.44 -38.56
C GLY A 172 11.06 14.16 -37.69
N PRO A 173 12.03 13.93 -36.79
CA PRO A 173 12.09 12.73 -35.95
C PRO A 173 11.07 12.77 -34.78
N PRO A 174 10.51 11.62 -34.36
CA PRO A 174 9.49 11.56 -33.31
C PRO A 174 10.07 11.71 -31.90
N SER A 175 9.32 12.40 -31.02
CA SER A 175 9.69 12.65 -29.63
C SER A 175 9.46 11.41 -28.73
N GLY A 176 10.52 10.96 -28.04
CA GLY A 176 10.46 9.81 -27.14
C GLY A 176 9.76 10.09 -25.79
N GLY A 177 8.81 9.23 -25.41
CA GLY A 177 8.10 9.30 -24.13
C GLY A 177 8.89 8.71 -22.94
N PRO A 178 8.68 9.19 -21.70
CA PRO A 178 9.37 8.69 -20.51
C PRO A 178 8.86 7.31 -20.07
N PHE A 179 9.77 6.39 -19.75
CA PHE A 179 9.44 5.03 -19.35
C PHE A 179 9.16 4.87 -17.83
N ARG A 180 8.33 3.86 -17.55
CA ARG A 180 7.73 3.49 -16.26
C ARG A 180 8.78 3.19 -15.15
N ALA A 181 8.55 3.72 -13.95
CA ALA A 181 9.20 3.26 -12.72
C ALA A 181 8.53 1.97 -12.18
N PRO A 182 9.20 1.15 -11.34
CA PRO A 182 8.54 0.03 -10.68
C PRO A 182 7.41 0.52 -9.75
N ALA A 183 6.27 -0.17 -9.78
CA ALA A 183 5.11 0.20 -8.98
C ALA A 183 5.30 -0.22 -7.50
N PRO A 184 4.78 0.56 -6.53
CA PRO A 184 4.59 0.07 -5.17
C PRO A 184 3.50 -1.02 -5.17
N GLU A 185 3.77 -2.18 -4.56
CA GLU A 185 2.78 -3.25 -4.46
C GLU A 185 1.58 -2.83 -3.59
N LEU A 186 0.37 -3.18 -4.03
CA LEU A 186 -0.87 -2.82 -3.34
C LEU A 186 -1.20 -3.84 -2.25
N HIS A 187 -0.93 -3.50 -0.98
CA HIS A 187 -1.31 -4.35 0.15
C HIS A 187 -2.74 -4.02 0.62
N GLN A 188 -3.65 -5.00 0.54
CA GLN A 188 -5.04 -4.85 0.99
C GLN A 188 -5.16 -5.06 2.51
N ALA A 189 -4.93 -4.01 3.30
CA ALA A 189 -5.38 -3.99 4.68
C ALA A 189 -6.91 -3.82 4.72
N THR A 190 -7.63 -4.71 5.42
CA THR A 190 -9.05 -4.52 5.76
C THR A 190 -9.09 -4.00 7.21
N PRO A 191 -9.87 -2.96 7.54
CA PRO A 191 -9.95 -2.46 8.92
C PRO A 191 -10.48 -3.55 9.86
N ALA A 192 -9.91 -3.62 11.06
CA ALA A 192 -10.33 -4.57 12.08
C ALA A 192 -11.77 -4.27 12.55
N PRO A 193 -12.59 -5.30 12.84
CA PRO A 193 -13.92 -5.10 13.40
C PRO A 193 -13.83 -4.80 14.90
N TYR A 194 -14.26 -3.61 15.32
CA TYR A 194 -14.44 -3.28 16.74
C TYR A 194 -15.51 -4.18 17.40
N PRO A 195 -15.25 -4.73 18.59
CA PRO A 195 -16.27 -5.19 19.53
C PRO A 195 -16.66 -4.05 20.50
N ALA A 196 -17.95 -3.95 20.85
CA ALA A 196 -18.43 -3.06 21.90
C ALA A 196 -18.60 -3.81 23.23
N GLY A 197 -18.43 -3.11 24.35
CA GLY A 197 -18.36 -3.70 25.70
C GLY A 197 -19.70 -4.11 26.31
N MET A 198 -19.63 -4.82 27.44
CA MET A 198 -20.76 -5.13 28.31
C MET A 198 -20.90 -4.09 29.43
N THR A 199 -22.13 -3.83 29.87
CA THR A 199 -22.45 -2.97 31.03
C THR A 199 -22.54 -3.78 32.34
N PRO A 200 -22.28 -3.17 33.52
CA PRO A 200 -22.36 -3.86 34.81
C PRO A 200 -23.81 -4.10 35.28
N GLN A 201 -23.99 -5.02 36.23
CA GLN A 201 -25.22 -5.13 37.03
C GLN A 201 -25.13 -4.30 38.33
N PRO A 202 -26.27 -3.83 38.89
CA PRO A 202 -26.30 -3.03 40.10
C PRO A 202 -26.36 -3.87 41.39
N MET A 203 -25.89 -3.28 42.50
CA MET A 203 -26.23 -3.69 43.87
C MET A 203 -27.30 -2.74 44.44
N PRO A 204 -28.14 -3.18 45.40
CA PRO A 204 -29.22 -2.38 45.96
C PRO A 204 -28.72 -1.28 46.94
N SER A 205 -29.60 -0.32 47.20
CA SER A 205 -29.37 0.90 47.97
C SER A 205 -29.98 0.84 49.37
N GLU A 206 -29.38 1.53 50.36
CA GLU A 206 -30.12 1.94 51.57
C GLU A 206 -29.55 3.20 52.24
N ALA A 207 -30.42 3.91 52.98
CA ALA A 207 -30.20 4.96 53.99
C ALA A 207 -29.44 6.29 53.65
N CYS A 208 -30.17 7.38 53.87
CA CYS A 208 -29.75 8.80 54.00
C CYS A 208 -28.77 9.00 55.21
N SER A 209 -27.94 10.05 55.35
CA SER A 209 -28.34 11.47 55.45
C SER A 209 -27.16 12.43 55.79
N SER A 210 -27.43 13.75 55.71
CA SER A 210 -26.74 14.89 56.37
C SER A 210 -25.26 15.24 56.10
N LEU A 211 -25.08 16.44 55.53
CA LEU A 211 -23.96 17.39 55.73
C LEU A 211 -24.11 18.12 57.11
N PRO A 212 -23.15 18.96 57.63
CA PRO A 212 -22.05 19.65 56.91
C PRO A 212 -20.68 19.78 57.61
N MET A 213 -19.70 20.26 56.82
CA MET A 213 -18.60 21.22 57.14
C MET A 213 -17.94 21.23 58.55
N LEU A 214 -16.62 21.03 58.61
CA LEU A 214 -15.63 22.14 58.67
C LEU A 214 -14.15 21.68 58.59
N SER A 215 -13.28 22.64 58.23
CA SER A 215 -11.83 22.83 58.55
C SER A 215 -10.84 21.66 58.67
N GLU A 216 -9.69 21.82 57.98
CA GLU A 216 -8.29 21.86 58.49
C GLU A 216 -7.82 20.97 59.67
N ALA A 217 -6.56 20.53 59.78
CA ALA A 217 -5.46 20.39 58.80
C ALA A 217 -4.28 19.62 59.44
N SER A 218 -3.54 18.85 58.63
CA SER A 218 -2.10 18.50 58.77
C SER A 218 -1.51 17.93 60.09
N SER A 219 -0.64 16.92 59.91
CA SER A 219 0.34 16.42 60.90
C SER A 219 -0.23 15.54 62.04
N SER A 220 0.52 14.60 62.64
CA SER A 220 1.99 14.40 62.55
C SER A 220 2.45 12.94 62.77
N MET A 221 3.60 12.62 62.16
CA MET A 221 4.62 11.65 62.59
C MET A 221 4.33 10.13 62.67
N GLN A 222 5.07 9.42 61.81
CA GLN A 222 5.72 8.11 61.95
C GLN A 222 6.56 7.94 63.25
N PRO A 223 7.20 6.78 63.51
CA PRO A 223 7.01 5.41 62.99
C PRO A 223 6.90 4.35 64.12
N LEU A 224 6.84 3.04 63.77
CA LEU A 224 7.57 1.97 64.47
C LEU A 224 7.55 0.66 63.64
N GLU A 225 8.71 0.05 63.39
CA GLU A 225 8.83 -1.40 63.12
C GLU A 225 9.22 -2.12 64.44
N PRO A 226 9.10 -3.46 64.52
CA PRO A 226 10.19 -4.32 64.02
C PRO A 226 9.74 -5.53 63.20
N SER A 227 10.70 -6.15 62.52
CA SER A 227 10.57 -7.40 61.73
C SER A 227 11.32 -8.57 62.43
N PRO A 228 11.73 -9.68 61.77
CA PRO A 228 10.89 -10.85 61.45
C PRO A 228 11.52 -12.21 61.92
N ALA A 229 10.80 -13.34 61.82
CA ALA A 229 11.38 -14.68 61.49
C ALA A 229 10.36 -15.84 61.42
N ALA A 230 10.57 -16.76 60.46
CA ALA A 230 10.15 -18.19 60.42
C ALA A 230 8.62 -18.50 60.47
N VAL A 231 8.11 -19.69 60.12
CA VAL A 231 8.71 -20.99 59.72
C VAL A 231 8.11 -21.46 58.37
N SER A 232 8.81 -22.35 57.65
CA SER A 232 8.44 -22.85 56.33
C SER A 232 7.54 -24.10 56.32
N GLN A 233 6.85 -24.29 55.17
CA GLN A 233 6.33 -25.56 54.61
C GLN A 233 5.03 -26.19 55.16
N GLN A 234 4.41 -26.97 54.26
CA GLN A 234 3.28 -27.90 54.41
C GLN A 234 1.87 -27.31 54.68
N MET A 235 0.76 -27.90 54.19
CA MET A 235 0.55 -28.48 52.85
C MET A 235 -0.95 -28.70 52.57
N GLN A 236 -1.34 -28.62 51.29
CA GLN A 236 -2.54 -29.24 50.68
C GLN A 236 -3.95 -28.71 51.07
N GLN A 237 -4.89 -29.00 50.17
CA GLN A 237 -6.35 -28.88 50.29
C GLN A 237 -6.92 -27.48 50.63
N LEU A 238 -7.24 -26.73 49.57
CA LEU A 238 -8.64 -26.64 49.14
C LEU A 238 -8.73 -26.38 47.63
N SER A 239 -9.74 -26.97 46.98
CA SER A 239 -9.91 -26.93 45.52
C SER A 239 -10.80 -25.77 45.08
N ILE A 240 -10.36 -25.04 44.04
CA ILE A 240 -11.17 -24.01 43.37
C ILE A 240 -11.36 -24.41 41.90
N GLN A 241 -12.59 -24.25 41.42
CA GLN A 241 -13.01 -24.63 40.07
C GLN A 241 -12.45 -23.67 39.01
N GLN A 242 -12.14 -24.18 37.82
CA GLN A 242 -11.76 -23.35 36.67
C GLN A 242 -12.99 -22.91 35.89
N GLU A 243 -13.25 -21.60 35.86
CA GLU A 243 -14.13 -20.95 34.89
C GLU A 243 -13.39 -19.83 34.14
N GLY A 244 -13.94 -19.44 32.98
CA GLY A 244 -13.63 -18.14 32.35
C GLY A 244 -12.29 -18.02 31.63
N SER A 245 -12.27 -18.27 30.32
CA SER A 245 -11.10 -17.94 29.49
C SER A 245 -10.88 -16.43 29.41
N SER A 246 -9.69 -15.97 29.82
CA SER A 246 -9.31 -14.56 29.83
C SER A 246 -9.12 -14.01 28.41
N SER A 247 -10.22 -13.63 27.77
CA SER A 247 -10.18 -12.74 26.61
C SER A 247 -9.55 -11.43 27.04
N GLN A 248 -8.43 -11.02 26.41
CA GLN A 248 -7.89 -9.68 26.60
C GLN A 248 -8.85 -8.66 25.99
N ALA A 249 -9.84 -8.25 26.78
CA ALA A 249 -10.63 -7.07 26.50
C ALA A 249 -9.66 -5.89 26.35
N THR A 250 -9.86 -5.07 25.33
CA THR A 250 -9.27 -3.73 25.29
C THR A 250 -9.75 -3.00 26.53
N GLN A 251 -8.88 -2.80 27.52
CA GLN A 251 -9.25 -2.02 28.69
C GLN A 251 -9.70 -0.63 28.19
N PRO A 252 -10.83 -0.09 28.69
CA PRO A 252 -11.11 1.33 28.47
C PRO A 252 -9.88 2.11 28.95
N PRO A 253 -9.43 3.14 28.21
CA PRO A 253 -8.19 3.81 28.56
C PRO A 253 -8.30 4.33 30.01
N PRO A 254 -7.26 4.11 30.84
CA PRO A 254 -7.36 4.37 32.28
C PRO A 254 -7.74 5.82 32.50
N ALA A 255 -8.53 6.14 33.53
CA ALA A 255 -9.17 7.46 33.69
C ALA A 255 -8.22 8.67 33.54
N SER A 256 -6.94 8.48 33.85
CA SER A 256 -5.82 9.40 33.57
C SER A 256 -5.73 9.88 32.11
N SER A 257 -6.15 9.09 31.11
CA SER A 257 -6.03 9.42 29.68
C SER A 257 -6.78 10.70 29.29
N LYS A 258 -7.84 11.06 30.01
CA LYS A 258 -8.61 12.30 29.80
C LYS A 258 -7.82 13.58 30.12
N SER A 259 -6.63 13.46 30.72
CA SER A 259 -5.74 14.60 31.01
C SER A 259 -4.81 14.98 29.86
N MET A 260 -4.44 14.03 28.99
CA MET A 260 -3.53 14.27 27.88
C MET A 260 -4.33 14.66 26.64
N ARG A 261 -4.10 15.87 26.11
CA ARG A 261 -4.69 16.36 24.87
C ARG A 261 -3.62 16.50 23.79
N PHE A 262 -3.96 16.21 22.54
CA PHE A 262 -3.09 16.52 21.41
C PHE A 262 -2.92 18.04 21.25
N PRO A 263 -1.79 18.53 20.69
CA PRO A 263 -1.53 19.95 20.55
C PRO A 263 -2.56 20.62 19.65
N LEU A 264 -3.13 21.72 20.15
CA LEU A 264 -3.95 22.63 19.35
C LEU A 264 -3.12 23.19 18.20
N ARG A 265 -3.77 23.42 17.06
CA ARG A 265 -3.17 24.03 15.88
C ARG A 265 -2.53 25.39 16.23
N PRO A 266 -1.20 25.57 16.07
CA PRO A 266 -0.50 26.79 16.52
C PRO A 266 -0.78 28.02 15.63
N GLY A 267 -1.48 27.83 14.52
CA GLY A 267 -1.84 28.86 13.55
C GLY A 267 -2.14 28.23 12.18
N LYS A 268 -2.46 29.07 11.20
CA LYS A 268 -2.43 28.68 9.78
C LYS A 268 -1.05 28.99 9.20
N GLY A 269 -0.55 28.15 8.30
CA GLY A 269 0.64 28.49 7.54
C GLY A 269 0.38 29.65 6.57
N SER A 270 1.41 30.44 6.34
CA SER A 270 1.43 31.62 5.47
C SER A 270 2.40 31.48 4.29
N THR A 271 3.37 30.56 4.39
CA THR A 271 4.45 30.37 3.44
C THR A 271 3.97 29.62 2.19
N GLY A 272 4.49 30.02 1.03
CA GLY A 272 4.17 29.44 -0.27
C GLY A 272 3.17 30.26 -1.09
N ILE A 273 3.04 29.92 -2.38
CA ILE A 273 2.14 30.62 -3.31
C ILE A 273 0.71 30.15 -3.04
N ARG A 274 -0.20 31.06 -2.65
CA ARG A 274 -1.62 30.73 -2.42
C ARG A 274 -2.29 30.25 -3.70
N CYS A 275 -3.11 29.21 -3.60
CA CYS A 275 -3.94 28.70 -4.70
C CYS A 275 -5.25 28.12 -4.16
N ILE A 276 -6.18 27.81 -5.05
CA ILE A 276 -7.43 27.10 -4.72
C ILE A 276 -7.37 25.68 -5.27
N VAL A 277 -7.76 24.72 -4.44
CA VAL A 277 -7.92 23.30 -4.80
C VAL A 277 -9.33 22.83 -4.47
N LYS A 278 -9.80 21.80 -5.17
CA LYS A 278 -11.03 21.08 -4.83
C LYS A 278 -10.66 19.80 -4.10
N ALA A 279 -11.35 19.50 -3.00
CA ALA A 279 -11.23 18.24 -2.28
C ALA A 279 -12.45 17.35 -2.55
N ASN A 280 -12.29 16.02 -2.51
CA ASN A 280 -13.39 15.05 -2.59
C ASN A 280 -14.20 14.93 -1.28
N HIS A 281 -14.43 16.09 -0.69
CA HIS A 281 -15.12 16.33 0.57
C HIS A 281 -16.37 17.15 0.24
N PHE A 282 -17.52 16.67 0.67
CA PHE A 282 -18.80 17.33 0.49
C PHE A 282 -19.27 17.85 1.85
N PHE A 283 -19.75 19.09 1.93
CA PHE A 283 -20.29 19.63 3.18
C PHE A 283 -21.54 18.84 3.60
N ALA A 284 -21.61 18.47 4.87
CA ALA A 284 -22.81 17.92 5.48
C ALA A 284 -23.26 18.86 6.61
N GLU A 285 -24.54 19.21 6.60
CA GLU A 285 -25.16 20.01 7.65
C GLU A 285 -25.40 19.14 8.89
N LEU A 286 -25.30 19.74 10.08
CA LEU A 286 -25.62 19.05 11.34
C LEU A 286 -27.15 18.89 11.42
N PRO A 287 -27.68 17.71 11.83
CA PRO A 287 -29.11 17.58 12.09
C PRO A 287 -29.63 18.46 13.22
N ASP A 288 -30.83 19.01 13.03
CA ASP A 288 -31.63 19.68 14.08
C ASP A 288 -32.48 18.68 14.91
N LYS A 289 -32.34 17.37 14.69
CA LYS A 289 -33.15 16.32 15.33
C LYS A 289 -32.34 15.47 16.32
N ASP A 290 -32.90 15.21 17.49
CA ASP A 290 -32.29 14.35 18.52
C ASP A 290 -32.10 12.90 18.09
N LEU A 291 -30.86 12.41 18.07
CA LEU A 291 -30.55 11.05 17.67
C LEU A 291 -30.64 10.08 18.85
N HIS A 292 -31.45 9.03 18.72
CA HIS A 292 -31.69 8.03 19.75
C HIS A 292 -31.21 6.64 19.31
N GLN A 293 -30.40 6.00 20.16
CA GLN A 293 -29.88 4.64 19.98
C GLN A 293 -30.69 3.63 20.81
N TYR A 294 -30.98 2.50 20.18
CA TYR A 294 -31.65 1.35 20.76
C TYR A 294 -30.82 0.08 20.51
N ASP A 295 -30.74 -0.77 21.54
CA ASP A 295 -30.20 -2.11 21.41
C ASP A 295 -31.26 -3.06 20.83
N VAL A 296 -30.81 -3.94 19.94
CA VAL A 296 -31.63 -4.95 19.26
C VAL A 296 -31.10 -6.34 19.61
N SER A 297 -31.98 -7.21 20.08
CA SER A 297 -31.72 -8.65 20.19
C SER A 297 -32.72 -9.44 19.34
N ILE A 298 -32.20 -10.29 18.46
CA ILE A 298 -32.99 -11.18 17.61
C ILE A 298 -32.84 -12.61 18.14
N THR A 299 -33.96 -13.32 18.32
CA THR A 299 -34.02 -14.72 18.76
C THR A 299 -34.85 -15.54 17.77
N PRO A 300 -34.37 -16.70 17.26
CA PRO A 300 -33.04 -17.29 17.49
C PRO A 300 -31.89 -16.40 16.97
N GLU A 301 -30.67 -16.60 17.48
CA GLU A 301 -29.53 -15.73 17.14
C GLU A 301 -29.18 -15.81 15.64
N VAL A 302 -29.10 -14.65 14.98
CA VAL A 302 -28.83 -14.55 13.54
C VAL A 302 -27.40 -14.08 13.29
N THR A 303 -26.53 -15.02 12.92
CA THR A 303 -25.12 -14.73 12.55
C THR A 303 -24.98 -14.01 11.19
N SER A 304 -26.01 -14.06 10.34
CA SER A 304 -26.01 -13.42 9.03
C SER A 304 -26.54 -11.98 9.08
N ARG A 305 -25.66 -11.00 8.85
CA ARG A 305 -26.02 -9.58 8.72
C ARG A 305 -27.12 -9.31 7.67
N VAL A 306 -27.17 -10.11 6.60
CA VAL A 306 -28.16 -9.95 5.53
C VAL A 306 -29.55 -10.34 6.03
N VAL A 307 -29.66 -11.50 6.70
CA VAL A 307 -30.92 -11.94 7.32
C VAL A 307 -31.33 -10.98 8.43
N SER A 308 -30.38 -10.53 9.26
CA SER A 308 -30.65 -9.55 10.32
C SER A 308 -31.23 -8.24 9.79
N ARG A 309 -30.78 -7.78 8.61
CA ARG A 309 -31.34 -6.60 7.93
C ARG A 309 -32.72 -6.87 7.34
N ALA A 310 -32.93 -8.01 6.68
CA ALA A 310 -34.26 -8.41 6.19
C ALA A 310 -35.32 -8.50 7.31
N ILE A 311 -34.93 -8.97 8.51
CA ILE A 311 -35.81 -8.98 9.70
C ILE A 311 -36.18 -7.54 10.11
N MET A 312 -35.24 -6.58 10.09
CA MET A 312 -35.55 -5.17 10.39
C MET A 312 -36.38 -4.51 9.29
N GLU A 313 -36.12 -4.79 8.01
CA GLU A 313 -36.90 -4.28 6.88
C GLU A 313 -38.36 -4.73 6.98
N GLN A 314 -38.60 -6.01 7.27
CA GLN A 314 -39.94 -6.54 7.52
C GLN A 314 -40.56 -5.98 8.82
N LEU A 315 -39.76 -5.70 9.87
CA LEU A 315 -40.25 -5.05 11.09
C LEU A 315 -40.73 -3.62 10.82
N VAL A 316 -39.96 -2.82 10.10
CA VAL A 316 -40.36 -1.46 9.68
C VAL A 316 -41.63 -1.56 8.82
N LYS A 317 -41.65 -2.43 7.81
CA LYS A 317 -42.80 -2.61 6.92
C LYS A 317 -44.10 -2.99 7.65
N LEU A 318 -44.04 -3.78 8.72
CA LEU A 318 -45.21 -4.19 9.51
C LEU A 318 -45.60 -3.19 10.61
N TYR A 319 -44.63 -2.47 11.19
CA TYR A 319 -44.82 -1.75 12.45
C TYR A 319 -44.45 -0.26 12.42
N GLN A 320 -44.04 0.31 11.28
CA GLN A 320 -43.68 1.73 11.16
C GLN A 320 -44.81 2.66 11.61
N GLU A 321 -46.01 2.51 11.04
CA GLU A 321 -47.13 3.37 11.38
C GLU A 321 -47.69 3.13 12.79
N SER A 322 -47.74 1.87 13.22
CA SER A 322 -48.43 1.47 14.45
C SER A 322 -47.57 1.61 15.72
N HIS A 323 -46.26 1.36 15.64
CA HIS A 323 -45.41 1.22 16.82
C HIS A 323 -44.08 1.95 16.76
N LEU A 324 -43.53 2.25 15.58
CA LEU A 324 -42.32 3.09 15.49
C LEU A 324 -42.64 4.60 15.52
N GLY A 325 -43.93 4.97 15.59
CA GLY A 325 -44.37 6.35 15.56
C GLY A 325 -44.09 7.01 14.20
N LYS A 326 -44.32 6.27 13.11
CA LYS A 326 -44.04 6.62 11.71
C LYS A 326 -42.56 6.80 11.32
N ARG A 327 -41.63 6.67 12.27
CA ARG A 327 -40.18 6.85 12.04
C ARG A 327 -39.56 5.78 11.17
N LEU A 328 -38.52 6.16 10.43
CA LEU A 328 -37.68 5.27 9.63
C LEU A 328 -36.33 5.01 10.33
N PRO A 329 -36.15 3.88 11.05
CA PRO A 329 -34.90 3.62 11.76
C PRO A 329 -33.78 3.14 10.84
N ALA A 330 -32.53 3.53 11.13
CA ALA A 330 -31.33 2.97 10.50
C ALA A 330 -30.72 1.88 11.40
N TYR A 331 -30.11 0.85 10.81
CA TYR A 331 -29.66 -0.34 11.56
C TYR A 331 -28.19 -0.70 11.24
N ASP A 332 -27.38 -1.04 12.24
CA ASP A 332 -25.98 -1.47 11.98
C ASP A 332 -25.91 -2.84 11.27
N GLY A 333 -26.96 -3.66 11.40
CA GLY A 333 -27.01 -5.03 10.89
C GLY A 333 -26.59 -6.10 11.91
N ARG A 334 -26.50 -5.77 13.20
CA ARG A 334 -26.14 -6.69 14.30
C ARG A 334 -26.98 -6.51 15.56
N LYS A 335 -26.93 -5.31 16.16
CA LYS A 335 -27.37 -5.02 17.53
C LYS A 335 -27.76 -3.57 17.79
N SER A 336 -27.48 -2.62 16.90
CA SER A 336 -27.71 -1.19 17.18
C SER A 336 -28.62 -0.55 16.13
N LEU A 337 -29.75 -0.03 16.59
CA LEU A 337 -30.78 0.65 15.82
C LEU A 337 -30.80 2.13 16.21
N TYR A 338 -31.00 3.02 15.25
CA TYR A 338 -30.97 4.46 15.45
C TYR A 338 -32.23 5.11 14.89
N THR A 339 -32.68 6.20 15.52
CA THR A 339 -33.88 6.95 15.10
C THR A 339 -33.73 8.46 15.33
N ALA A 340 -34.49 9.23 14.55
CA ALA A 340 -34.65 10.67 14.74
C ALA A 340 -35.83 10.97 15.67
N GLY A 341 -35.54 11.34 16.92
CA GLY A 341 -36.48 11.41 18.03
C GLY A 341 -36.85 10.03 18.62
N ALA A 342 -37.33 10.01 19.86
CA ALA A 342 -37.61 8.79 20.59
C ALA A 342 -38.77 7.96 20.01
N LEU A 343 -38.60 6.63 19.97
CA LEU A 343 -39.68 5.67 19.75
C LEU A 343 -40.71 5.77 20.90
N PRO A 344 -42.00 5.44 20.67
CA PRO A 344 -43.05 5.56 21.67
C PRO A 344 -43.01 4.44 22.75
N PHE A 345 -41.84 3.87 23.01
CA PHE A 345 -41.61 2.83 24.03
C PHE A 345 -40.15 2.83 24.49
N GLN A 346 -39.91 2.45 25.75
CA GLN A 346 -38.57 2.24 26.30
C GLN A 346 -38.02 0.83 26.00
N ALA A 347 -38.91 -0.17 25.95
CA ALA A 347 -38.62 -1.49 25.44
C ALA A 347 -39.88 -2.08 24.80
N LYS A 348 -39.75 -2.78 23.67
CA LYS A 348 -40.85 -3.53 23.06
C LYS A 348 -40.35 -4.77 22.31
N GLU A 349 -41.18 -5.81 22.37
CA GLU A 349 -41.03 -7.05 21.62
C GLU A 349 -41.92 -7.05 20.37
N PHE A 350 -41.39 -7.61 19.28
CA PHE A 350 -42.04 -7.79 17.99
C PHE A 350 -41.85 -9.22 17.52
N LYS A 351 -42.89 -9.80 16.91
CA LYS A 351 -42.79 -11.05 16.16
C LYS A 351 -42.68 -10.73 14.67
N ILE A 352 -41.67 -11.31 14.03
CA ILE A 352 -41.36 -11.13 12.60
C ILE A 352 -41.27 -12.50 11.94
N THR A 353 -42.25 -12.82 11.10
CA THR A 353 -42.15 -13.98 10.21
C THR A 353 -41.44 -13.56 8.93
N LEU A 354 -40.28 -14.15 8.65
CA LEU A 354 -39.71 -14.15 7.31
C LEU A 354 -40.15 -15.41 6.57
N ILE A 355 -40.66 -15.22 5.36
CA ILE A 355 -40.78 -16.30 4.38
C ILE A 355 -39.39 -16.44 3.75
N ASP A 356 -38.79 -17.62 3.85
CA ASP A 356 -37.57 -17.90 3.10
C ASP A 356 -37.89 -17.91 1.59
N GLU A 357 -37.36 -16.93 0.84
CA GLU A 357 -37.14 -17.11 -0.59
C GLU A 357 -36.33 -18.40 -0.77
N ASP A 358 -36.78 -19.27 -1.68
CA ASP A 358 -36.40 -20.68 -1.65
C ASP A 358 -34.88 -20.88 -1.75
N ASP A 359 -34.24 -21.12 -0.60
CA ASP A 359 -32.81 -21.38 -0.44
C ASP A 359 -32.43 -22.76 -1.04
N GLY A 360 -33.34 -23.36 -1.81
CA GLY A 360 -33.29 -24.64 -2.49
C GLY A 360 -33.34 -25.82 -1.54
N THR A 361 -33.65 -25.59 -0.26
CA THR A 361 -33.51 -26.58 0.81
C THR A 361 -34.41 -27.80 0.64
N GLY A 362 -35.46 -27.73 -0.19
CA GLY A 362 -36.28 -28.88 -0.60
C GLY A 362 -37.31 -29.33 0.45
N GLY A 363 -37.47 -28.57 1.54
CA GLY A 363 -38.70 -28.59 2.32
C GLY A 363 -39.70 -27.60 1.74
N GLN A 364 -40.95 -27.67 2.21
CA GLN A 364 -41.94 -26.60 2.03
C GLN A 364 -41.35 -25.24 2.45
N ARG A 365 -41.87 -24.12 1.91
CA ARG A 365 -41.51 -22.75 2.30
C ARG A 365 -41.48 -22.64 3.82
N ARG A 366 -40.29 -22.50 4.40
CA ARG A 366 -40.14 -22.39 5.85
C ARG A 366 -40.33 -20.96 6.26
N GLU A 367 -41.52 -20.68 6.77
CA GLU A 367 -41.75 -19.48 7.57
C GLU A 367 -40.89 -19.57 8.84
N ARG A 368 -40.00 -18.61 9.01
CA ARG A 368 -39.13 -18.49 10.17
C ARG A 368 -39.60 -17.33 11.02
N GLU A 369 -40.20 -17.65 12.16
CA GLU A 369 -40.50 -16.65 13.18
C GLU A 369 -39.23 -16.21 13.91
N PHE A 370 -39.06 -14.89 14.02
CA PHE A 370 -38.03 -14.24 14.80
C PHE A 370 -38.68 -13.33 15.85
N LYS A 371 -38.29 -13.52 17.10
CA LYS A 371 -38.57 -12.61 18.21
C LYS A 371 -37.52 -11.51 18.19
N VAL A 372 -37.94 -10.26 17.98
CA VAL A 372 -37.09 -9.08 18.03
C VAL A 372 -37.46 -8.26 19.25
N VAL A 373 -36.48 -7.97 20.11
CA VAL A 373 -36.66 -6.99 21.19
C VAL A 373 -35.82 -5.76 20.87
N ILE A 374 -36.45 -4.59 20.94
CA ILE A 374 -35.84 -3.27 20.79
C ILE A 374 -35.92 -2.57 22.15
N LYS A 375 -34.78 -2.13 22.69
CA LYS A 375 -34.68 -1.46 24.00
C LYS A 375 -33.88 -0.15 23.87
N PHE A 376 -34.34 0.93 24.50
CA PHE A 376 -33.59 2.19 24.55
C PHE A 376 -32.25 2.02 25.26
N ALA A 377 -31.19 2.59 24.67
CA ALA A 377 -29.82 2.49 25.18
C ALA A 377 -29.24 3.89 25.51
N ALA A 378 -29.31 4.84 24.56
CA ALA A 378 -28.72 6.18 24.74
C ALA A 378 -29.32 7.22 23.79
N ARG A 379 -29.14 8.51 24.11
CA ARG A 379 -29.30 9.64 23.19
C ARG A 379 -27.90 10.16 22.81
N ALA A 380 -27.65 10.35 21.52
CA ALA A 380 -26.36 10.85 21.05
C ALA A 380 -26.36 12.39 21.06
N ASP A 381 -25.29 12.98 21.60
CA ASP A 381 -25.21 14.42 21.85
C ASP A 381 -24.73 15.20 20.61
N LEU A 382 -25.68 15.75 19.85
CA LEU A 382 -25.40 16.65 18.74
C LEU A 382 -24.98 18.06 19.19
N HIS A 383 -25.30 18.48 20.41
CA HIS A 383 -24.88 19.79 20.92
C HIS A 383 -23.38 19.79 21.19
N HIS A 384 -22.88 18.74 21.87
CA HIS A 384 -21.46 18.45 22.02
C HIS A 384 -20.76 18.33 20.65
N LEU A 385 -21.38 17.67 19.66
CA LEU A 385 -20.81 17.61 18.30
C LEU A 385 -20.70 19.01 17.66
N GLY A 386 -21.72 19.86 17.83
CA GLY A 386 -21.69 21.27 17.39
C GLY A 386 -20.61 22.09 18.09
N LEU A 387 -20.45 21.94 19.41
CA LEU A 387 -19.41 22.62 20.20
C LEU A 387 -17.99 22.14 19.82
N PHE A 388 -17.81 20.84 19.57
CA PHE A 388 -16.56 20.25 19.09
C PHE A 388 -16.18 20.76 17.69
N LEU A 389 -17.14 20.80 16.75
CA LEU A 389 -16.92 21.36 15.41
C LEU A 389 -16.61 22.86 15.43
N GLN A 390 -17.13 23.60 16.41
CA GLN A 390 -16.77 25.00 16.71
C GLN A 390 -15.44 25.15 17.47
N GLY A 391 -14.79 24.06 17.85
CA GLY A 391 -13.55 24.04 18.63
C GLY A 391 -13.69 24.49 20.09
N LYS A 392 -14.93 24.54 20.61
CA LYS A 392 -15.24 24.90 22.01
C LYS A 392 -15.07 23.72 22.97
N GLN A 393 -15.15 22.49 22.47
CA GLN A 393 -14.77 21.27 23.19
C GLN A 393 -13.63 20.56 22.46
N ALA A 394 -12.79 19.86 23.22
CA ALA A 394 -11.62 19.13 22.70
C ALA A 394 -11.96 17.70 22.28
N ASP A 395 -12.92 17.08 22.96
CA ASP A 395 -13.30 15.68 22.75
C ASP A 395 -14.40 15.58 21.68
N ALA A 396 -14.31 14.56 20.81
CA ALA A 396 -15.30 14.30 19.76
C ALA A 396 -16.32 13.24 20.23
N PRO A 397 -17.64 13.50 20.21
CA PRO A 397 -18.64 12.48 20.52
C PRO A 397 -18.70 11.43 19.40
N GLN A 398 -18.01 10.31 19.64
CA GLN A 398 -17.85 9.22 18.66
C GLN A 398 -19.18 8.54 18.36
N GLU A 399 -20.08 8.49 19.34
CA GLU A 399 -21.43 7.93 19.25
C GLU A 399 -22.23 8.67 18.18
N ALA A 400 -22.25 10.01 18.22
CA ALA A 400 -22.93 10.85 17.25
C ALA A 400 -22.34 10.69 15.84
N LEU A 401 -21.00 10.68 15.71
CA LEU A 401 -20.32 10.44 14.44
C LEU A 401 -20.60 9.03 13.89
N GLN A 402 -20.72 8.02 14.75
CA GLN A 402 -21.07 6.65 14.39
C GLN A 402 -22.53 6.53 13.91
N VAL A 403 -23.49 7.21 14.56
CA VAL A 403 -24.88 7.25 14.06
C VAL A 403 -24.91 7.80 12.63
N LEU A 404 -24.23 8.92 12.40
CA LEU A 404 -24.22 9.60 11.10
C LEU A 404 -23.51 8.77 10.00
N ASP A 405 -22.42 8.05 10.32
CA ASP A 405 -21.78 7.12 9.37
C ASP A 405 -22.74 5.96 9.02
N ILE A 406 -23.48 5.41 10.00
CA ILE A 406 -24.41 4.29 9.78
C ILE A 406 -25.61 4.73 8.93
N VAL A 407 -26.27 5.84 9.28
CA VAL A 407 -27.44 6.38 8.57
C VAL A 407 -27.14 6.60 7.09
N LEU A 408 -26.04 7.29 6.77
CA LEU A 408 -25.66 7.56 5.38
C LEU A 408 -25.21 6.32 4.61
N ARG A 409 -25.01 5.19 5.27
CA ARG A 409 -24.58 3.92 4.68
C ARG A 409 -25.72 2.91 4.51
N GLU A 410 -26.90 3.17 5.06
CA GLU A 410 -28.07 2.28 5.00
C GLU A 410 -28.53 2.03 3.55
N LEU A 411 -28.89 3.10 2.81
CA LEU A 411 -29.31 3.01 1.41
C LEU A 411 -28.19 2.47 0.49
N PRO A 412 -26.91 2.90 0.59
CA PRO A 412 -25.81 2.25 -0.12
C PRO A 412 -25.60 0.75 0.20
N THR A 413 -25.89 0.31 1.44
CA THR A 413 -25.82 -1.13 1.81
C THR A 413 -26.94 -1.95 1.19
N ALA A 414 -28.12 -1.37 0.92
CA ALA A 414 -29.18 -2.02 0.16
C ALA A 414 -28.89 -2.04 -1.37
N ARG A 415 -28.36 -0.94 -1.92
CA ARG A 415 -28.13 -0.79 -3.37
C ARG A 415 -26.88 -1.50 -3.91
N TYR A 416 -25.87 -1.78 -3.07
CA TYR A 416 -24.54 -2.23 -3.52
C TYR A 416 -23.93 -3.31 -2.63
N CYS A 417 -22.92 -4.03 -3.12
CA CYS A 417 -22.14 -4.98 -2.34
C CYS A 417 -21.21 -4.25 -1.35
N PRO A 418 -21.41 -4.35 -0.02
CA PRO A 418 -20.63 -3.59 0.96
C PRO A 418 -19.37 -4.35 1.39
N VAL A 419 -18.22 -3.69 1.31
CA VAL A 419 -16.92 -4.20 1.76
C VAL A 419 -16.22 -3.12 2.60
N GLY A 420 -16.32 -3.24 3.93
CA GLY A 420 -15.79 -2.26 4.87
C GLY A 420 -16.57 -0.93 4.80
N ARG A 421 -15.88 0.14 4.42
CA ARG A 421 -16.44 1.48 4.13
C ARG A 421 -16.54 1.77 2.61
N SER A 422 -16.63 0.73 1.78
CA SER A 422 -16.76 0.87 0.34
C SER A 422 -17.87 0.00 -0.24
N PHE A 423 -18.47 0.48 -1.33
CA PHE A 423 -19.64 -0.09 -1.98
C PHE A 423 -19.30 -0.39 -3.44
N TYR A 424 -19.61 -1.59 -3.92
CA TYR A 424 -19.25 -2.06 -5.26
C TYR A 424 -20.48 -2.65 -5.97
N SER A 425 -20.55 -2.46 -7.29
CA SER A 425 -21.53 -3.13 -8.16
C SER A 425 -20.89 -3.41 -9.53
N PRO A 426 -21.40 -4.39 -10.27
CA PRO A 426 -20.96 -4.67 -11.64
C PRO A 426 -21.37 -3.58 -12.65
N ASP A 427 -22.29 -2.70 -12.26
CA ASP A 427 -22.97 -1.70 -13.09
C ASP A 427 -22.39 -0.29 -12.91
N LEU A 428 -21.55 -0.08 -11.87
CA LEU A 428 -20.82 1.17 -11.60
C LEU A 428 -19.65 1.41 -12.57
N GLY A 429 -19.91 1.22 -13.87
CA GLY A 429 -18.95 1.24 -14.96
C GLY A 429 -18.62 -0.15 -15.50
N ARG A 430 -17.72 -0.21 -16.48
CA ARG A 430 -17.46 -1.45 -17.23
C ARG A 430 -16.66 -2.48 -16.41
N ARG A 431 -17.24 -3.67 -16.19
CA ARG A 431 -16.55 -4.91 -15.77
C ARG A 431 -15.31 -5.17 -16.62
N GLN A 432 -14.18 -5.55 -16.01
CA GLN A 432 -12.98 -5.98 -16.76
C GLN A 432 -12.36 -7.22 -16.13
N SER A 433 -12.21 -8.29 -16.91
CA SER A 433 -11.53 -9.51 -16.49
C SER A 433 -10.05 -9.24 -16.17
N LEU A 434 -9.58 -9.88 -15.11
CA LEU A 434 -8.19 -9.91 -14.64
C LEU A 434 -7.51 -11.24 -15.03
N GLY A 435 -8.28 -12.23 -15.53
CA GLY A 435 -7.84 -13.58 -15.87
C GLY A 435 -7.84 -14.56 -14.69
N GLU A 436 -7.88 -15.85 -15.01
CA GLU A 436 -8.12 -16.97 -14.06
C GLU A 436 -9.50 -16.92 -13.38
N GLY A 437 -10.56 -16.49 -14.10
CA GLY A 437 -11.93 -16.43 -13.60
C GLY A 437 -12.19 -15.31 -12.58
N LEU A 438 -11.39 -14.24 -12.62
CA LEU A 438 -11.52 -13.07 -11.74
C LEU A 438 -11.77 -11.81 -12.56
N GLU A 439 -12.72 -10.99 -12.13
CA GLU A 439 -12.99 -9.67 -12.72
C GLU A 439 -12.78 -8.53 -11.71
N SER A 440 -12.68 -7.31 -12.23
CA SER A 440 -12.63 -6.09 -11.42
C SER A 440 -13.99 -5.40 -11.43
N TRP A 441 -14.54 -5.18 -10.22
CA TRP A 441 -15.72 -4.33 -10.02
C TRP A 441 -15.27 -2.94 -9.57
N ARG A 442 -15.97 -1.93 -10.06
CA ARG A 442 -15.86 -0.54 -9.62
C ARG A 442 -16.78 -0.28 -8.44
N GLY A 443 -16.52 0.83 -7.75
CA GLY A 443 -17.22 1.21 -6.54
C GLY A 443 -16.73 2.53 -5.97
N PHE A 444 -17.27 2.91 -4.82
CA PHE A 444 -16.87 4.11 -4.10
C PHE A 444 -16.64 3.82 -2.62
N TYR A 445 -15.69 4.55 -2.03
CA TYR A 445 -15.55 4.68 -0.58
C TYR A 445 -16.47 5.79 -0.08
N GLN A 446 -16.95 5.65 1.15
CA GLN A 446 -17.72 6.68 1.86
C GLN A 446 -17.33 6.71 3.34
N SER A 447 -17.12 7.90 3.90
CA SER A 447 -17.16 8.13 5.35
C SER A 447 -17.51 9.56 5.70
N ILE A 448 -18.21 9.77 6.82
CA ILE A 448 -18.36 11.11 7.41
C ILE A 448 -17.15 11.42 8.30
N ARG A 449 -16.70 12.68 8.31
CA ARG A 449 -15.57 13.16 9.13
C ARG A 449 -15.91 14.53 9.74
N PRO A 450 -15.53 14.81 11.01
CA PRO A 450 -15.53 16.16 11.53
C PRO A 450 -14.37 16.96 10.93
N THR A 451 -14.60 18.21 10.56
CA THR A 451 -13.62 19.09 9.91
C THR A 451 -13.86 20.56 10.29
N GLN A 452 -12.88 21.43 10.02
CA GLN A 452 -13.03 22.89 10.23
C GLN A 452 -14.17 23.54 9.42
N MET A 453 -14.67 22.89 8.37
CA MET A 453 -15.85 23.34 7.62
C MET A 453 -17.16 22.73 8.14
N GLY A 454 -17.18 22.11 9.32
CA GLY A 454 -18.30 21.34 9.85
C GLY A 454 -18.16 19.84 9.56
N LEU A 455 -19.28 19.12 9.43
CA LEU A 455 -19.24 17.73 9.00
C LEU A 455 -18.93 17.66 7.50
N SER A 456 -18.20 16.61 7.10
CA SER A 456 -17.85 16.39 5.72
C SER A 456 -17.96 14.92 5.31
N LEU A 457 -18.72 14.65 4.23
CA LEU A 457 -18.77 13.34 3.60
C LEU A 457 -17.61 13.23 2.59
N ASN A 458 -16.69 12.29 2.83
CA ASN A 458 -15.57 11.97 1.95
C ASN A 458 -15.97 10.82 1.01
N ILE A 459 -15.85 11.03 -0.31
CA ILE A 459 -16.21 10.03 -1.34
C ILE A 459 -15.05 9.86 -2.33
N ASP A 460 -14.57 8.63 -2.56
CA ASP A 460 -13.42 8.35 -3.44
C ASP A 460 -13.63 7.08 -4.27
N MET A 461 -13.25 7.09 -5.55
CA MET A 461 -13.41 5.91 -6.42
C MET A 461 -12.51 4.75 -5.99
N SER A 462 -13.11 3.56 -5.90
CA SER A 462 -12.44 2.32 -5.56
C SER A 462 -12.66 1.25 -6.64
N SER A 463 -11.83 0.22 -6.66
CA SER A 463 -12.08 -1.02 -7.41
C SER A 463 -11.39 -2.19 -6.72
N THR A 464 -12.01 -3.37 -6.77
CA THR A 464 -11.46 -4.60 -6.19
C THR A 464 -11.77 -5.80 -7.08
N ALA A 465 -11.02 -6.89 -6.90
CA ALA A 465 -11.29 -8.15 -7.57
C ALA A 465 -12.51 -8.87 -6.97
N PHE A 466 -13.33 -9.43 -7.85
CA PHE A 466 -14.44 -10.33 -7.59
C PHE A 466 -14.23 -11.61 -8.44
N ILE A 467 -14.88 -12.71 -8.06
CA ILE A 467 -14.88 -13.94 -8.85
C ILE A 467 -15.95 -13.82 -9.94
N GLU A 468 -15.61 -14.13 -11.18
CA GLU A 468 -16.56 -14.10 -12.30
C GLU A 468 -17.70 -15.13 -12.08
N PRO A 469 -18.98 -14.78 -12.35
CA PRO A 469 -20.13 -15.66 -12.08
C PRO A 469 -20.33 -16.73 -13.18
N LEU A 470 -19.26 -17.45 -13.51
CA LEU A 470 -19.18 -18.45 -14.58
C LEU A 470 -19.74 -19.82 -14.17
N PRO A 471 -20.15 -20.66 -15.13
CA PRO A 471 -20.14 -22.12 -14.96
C PRO A 471 -18.80 -22.60 -14.38
N VAL A 472 -18.82 -23.60 -13.50
CA VAL A 472 -17.59 -24.05 -12.81
C VAL A 472 -16.60 -24.69 -13.78
N ILE A 473 -17.07 -25.32 -14.86
CA ILE A 473 -16.23 -25.81 -15.96
C ILE A 473 -15.44 -24.65 -16.60
N ASP A 474 -16.12 -23.59 -17.03
CA ASP A 474 -15.48 -22.41 -17.66
C ASP A 474 -14.47 -21.73 -16.72
N PHE A 475 -14.79 -21.65 -15.42
CA PHE A 475 -13.86 -21.16 -14.40
C PHE A 475 -12.59 -22.03 -14.32
N VAL A 476 -12.72 -23.36 -14.39
CA VAL A 476 -11.57 -24.28 -14.42
C VAL A 476 -10.76 -24.14 -15.72
N THR A 477 -11.43 -24.01 -16.88
CA THR A 477 -10.80 -23.72 -18.18
C THR A 477 -9.96 -22.44 -18.12
N GLN A 478 -10.52 -21.34 -17.59
CA GLN A 478 -9.79 -20.09 -17.37
C GLN A 478 -8.64 -20.23 -16.37
N LEU A 479 -8.87 -20.92 -15.24
CA LEU A 479 -7.87 -21.12 -14.19
C LEU A 479 -6.68 -21.95 -14.65
N LEU A 480 -6.87 -22.93 -15.52
CA LEU A 480 -5.80 -23.76 -16.07
C LEU A 480 -5.22 -23.21 -17.38
N ASN A 481 -5.82 -22.16 -17.96
CA ASN A 481 -5.40 -21.51 -19.20
C ASN A 481 -5.13 -22.52 -20.33
N ARG A 482 -5.99 -23.52 -20.44
CA ARG A 482 -5.98 -24.55 -21.48
C ARG A 482 -7.41 -25.05 -21.67
N ASP A 483 -7.70 -25.63 -22.82
CA ASP A 483 -8.88 -26.50 -22.92
C ASP A 483 -8.67 -27.74 -22.04
N VAL A 484 -9.68 -28.01 -21.24
CA VAL A 484 -9.76 -29.07 -20.22
C VAL A 484 -10.86 -30.08 -20.54
N THR A 485 -11.65 -29.85 -21.60
CA THR A 485 -12.63 -30.82 -22.09
C THR A 485 -11.94 -31.97 -22.83
N SER A 486 -10.87 -31.66 -23.57
CA SER A 486 -10.11 -32.62 -24.39
C SER A 486 -9.02 -33.42 -23.66
N ARG A 487 -8.73 -33.16 -22.37
CA ARG A 487 -7.68 -33.85 -21.60
C ARG A 487 -8.06 -34.05 -20.13
N PRO A 488 -7.68 -35.18 -19.49
CA PRO A 488 -7.90 -35.38 -18.06
C PRO A 488 -7.14 -34.35 -17.20
N LEU A 489 -7.61 -34.18 -15.96
CA LEU A 489 -6.96 -33.35 -14.95
C LEU A 489 -5.87 -34.15 -14.23
N PHE A 490 -4.68 -33.58 -14.09
CA PHE A 490 -3.62 -34.14 -13.26
C PHE A 490 -3.81 -33.74 -11.78
N ASP A 491 -3.17 -34.43 -10.82
CA ASP A 491 -3.30 -34.07 -9.40
C ASP A 491 -2.79 -32.65 -9.10
N SER A 492 -1.81 -32.14 -9.85
CA SER A 492 -1.36 -30.74 -9.78
C SER A 492 -2.46 -29.75 -10.16
N ASP A 493 -3.24 -30.05 -11.20
CA ASP A 493 -4.42 -29.28 -11.61
C ASP A 493 -5.49 -29.33 -10.52
N ARG A 494 -5.80 -30.54 -10.03
CA ARG A 494 -6.78 -30.79 -8.97
C ARG A 494 -6.42 -30.03 -7.68
N ILE A 495 -5.13 -29.94 -7.33
CA ILE A 495 -4.65 -29.12 -6.21
C ILE A 495 -4.85 -27.63 -6.51
N LYS A 496 -4.58 -27.14 -7.73
CA LYS A 496 -4.83 -25.72 -8.10
C LYS A 496 -6.32 -25.38 -8.03
N ILE A 497 -7.19 -26.22 -8.60
CA ILE A 497 -8.66 -26.03 -8.56
C ILE A 497 -9.17 -26.07 -7.11
N LYS A 498 -8.71 -27.04 -6.29
CA LYS A 498 -9.06 -27.13 -4.86
C LYS A 498 -8.62 -25.87 -4.09
N LYS A 499 -7.42 -25.35 -4.33
CA LYS A 499 -6.93 -24.10 -3.72
C LYS A 499 -7.70 -22.86 -4.21
N ALA A 500 -8.19 -22.84 -5.44
CA ALA A 500 -9.03 -21.78 -5.98
C ALA A 500 -10.45 -21.78 -5.39
N LEU A 501 -11.22 -22.87 -5.63
CA LEU A 501 -12.65 -22.98 -5.33
C LEU A 501 -13.01 -23.16 -3.85
N ARG A 502 -12.08 -23.60 -2.99
CA ARG A 502 -12.38 -23.80 -1.56
C ARG A 502 -12.89 -22.51 -0.91
N GLY A 503 -14.09 -22.60 -0.33
CA GLY A 503 -14.79 -21.50 0.35
C GLY A 503 -15.71 -20.65 -0.55
N VAL A 504 -15.66 -20.83 -1.88
CA VAL A 504 -16.53 -20.15 -2.87
C VAL A 504 -17.95 -20.72 -2.80
N ARG A 505 -18.96 -19.89 -3.09
CA ARG A 505 -20.35 -20.30 -3.24
C ARG A 505 -20.71 -20.58 -4.71
N VAL A 506 -21.47 -21.63 -4.93
CA VAL A 506 -22.03 -22.01 -6.24
C VAL A 506 -23.54 -22.21 -6.14
N GLU A 507 -24.26 -21.92 -7.22
CA GLU A 507 -25.66 -22.27 -7.43
C GLU A 507 -25.76 -23.49 -8.35
N VAL A 508 -26.73 -24.39 -8.09
CA VAL A 508 -26.95 -25.55 -8.96
C VAL A 508 -27.82 -25.19 -10.17
N THR A 509 -27.57 -25.84 -11.31
CA THR A 509 -28.27 -25.59 -12.57
C THR A 509 -29.25 -26.71 -12.97
N HIS A 510 -29.03 -27.94 -12.49
CA HIS A 510 -29.77 -29.16 -12.86
C HIS A 510 -31.23 -29.24 -12.37
N ARG A 511 -31.74 -28.24 -11.63
CA ARG A 511 -33.10 -28.25 -11.05
C ARG A 511 -34.02 -27.17 -11.64
N GLY A 512 -33.81 -26.80 -12.90
CA GLY A 512 -34.62 -25.81 -13.61
C GLY A 512 -34.58 -24.44 -12.94
N ASN A 513 -35.70 -24.04 -12.33
CA ASN A 513 -35.84 -22.76 -11.61
C ASN A 513 -35.23 -22.79 -10.20
N MET A 514 -34.99 -23.98 -9.62
CA MET A 514 -34.55 -24.16 -8.23
C MET A 514 -33.02 -23.96 -8.07
N ARG A 515 -32.57 -22.71 -8.06
CA ARG A 515 -31.14 -22.31 -8.02
C ARG A 515 -30.53 -22.37 -6.61
N ARG A 516 -30.57 -23.57 -6.00
CA ARG A 516 -30.00 -23.84 -4.66
C ARG A 516 -28.54 -23.42 -4.55
N LYS A 517 -28.21 -22.63 -3.53
CA LYS A 517 -26.85 -22.14 -3.26
C LYS A 517 -26.13 -23.05 -2.25
N TYR A 518 -24.85 -23.30 -2.49
CA TYR A 518 -23.97 -24.13 -1.68
C TYR A 518 -22.59 -23.48 -1.53
N ARG A 519 -21.84 -23.85 -0.48
CA ARG A 519 -20.44 -23.45 -0.29
C ARG A 519 -19.50 -24.64 -0.44
N ILE A 520 -18.47 -24.50 -1.26
CA ILE A 520 -17.49 -25.56 -1.56
C ILE A 520 -16.54 -25.76 -0.37
N SER A 521 -16.51 -26.97 0.17
CA SER A 521 -15.58 -27.40 1.23
C SER A 521 -14.30 -28.01 0.64
N GLY A 522 -14.40 -28.72 -0.49
CA GLY A 522 -13.31 -29.43 -1.14
C GLY A 522 -13.65 -30.00 -2.52
N LEU A 523 -12.80 -30.90 -3.01
CA LEU A 523 -12.98 -31.69 -4.24
C LEU A 523 -12.75 -33.17 -3.88
N THR A 524 -13.48 -34.08 -4.54
CA THR A 524 -13.30 -35.53 -4.35
C THR A 524 -11.90 -36.02 -4.79
N SER A 525 -11.54 -37.23 -4.37
CA SER A 525 -10.37 -37.98 -4.85
C SER A 525 -10.68 -38.76 -6.12
N GLN A 526 -11.78 -39.50 -6.12
CA GLN A 526 -12.27 -40.26 -7.26
C GLN A 526 -12.94 -39.37 -8.31
N ALA A 527 -12.95 -39.84 -9.55
CA ALA A 527 -13.72 -39.29 -10.64
C ALA A 527 -15.23 -39.51 -10.42
N THR A 528 -16.07 -38.68 -11.04
CA THR A 528 -17.54 -38.72 -10.87
C THR A 528 -18.15 -40.08 -11.25
N ARG A 529 -17.58 -40.79 -12.24
CA ARG A 529 -17.95 -42.18 -12.61
C ARG A 529 -17.69 -43.24 -11.51
N GLU A 530 -16.70 -43.03 -10.65
CA GLU A 530 -16.26 -43.98 -9.61
C GLU A 530 -16.85 -43.63 -8.24
N LEU A 531 -17.51 -42.48 -8.12
CA LEU A 531 -17.95 -41.90 -6.88
C LEU A 531 -19.36 -42.40 -6.52
N THR A 532 -19.44 -43.25 -5.51
CA THR A 532 -20.70 -43.73 -4.92
C THR A 532 -21.03 -43.00 -3.61
N PHE A 533 -22.31 -42.97 -3.26
CA PHE A 533 -22.79 -42.41 -1.99
C PHE A 533 -24.08 -43.10 -1.53
N PRO A 534 -24.36 -43.17 -0.21
CA PRO A 534 -25.62 -43.69 0.31
C PRO A 534 -26.76 -42.70 0.03
N VAL A 535 -27.76 -43.16 -0.71
CA VAL A 535 -28.92 -42.35 -1.13
C VAL A 535 -29.98 -42.27 -0.02
N ASP A 536 -30.07 -43.30 0.82
CA ASP A 536 -31.06 -43.43 1.90
C ASP A 536 -30.40 -43.78 3.26
N GLU A 537 -31.23 -43.93 4.29
CA GLU A 537 -30.79 -44.33 5.64
C GLU A 537 -30.63 -45.85 5.79
N ARG A 538 -31.00 -46.64 4.76
CA ARG A 538 -30.77 -48.08 4.68
C ARG A 538 -29.37 -48.42 4.14
N GLY A 539 -28.64 -47.41 3.66
CA GLY A 539 -27.28 -47.52 3.16
C GLY A 539 -27.18 -47.88 1.68
N THR A 540 -28.27 -47.75 0.90
CA THR A 540 -28.28 -48.06 -0.54
C THR A 540 -27.31 -47.14 -1.28
N LEU A 541 -26.20 -47.71 -1.77
CA LEU A 541 -25.21 -47.01 -2.57
C LEU A 541 -25.67 -46.89 -4.02
N LYS A 542 -25.58 -45.69 -4.60
CA LYS A 542 -25.60 -45.46 -6.06
C LYS A 542 -24.39 -44.62 -6.47
N SER A 543 -23.97 -44.69 -7.73
CA SER A 543 -23.02 -43.73 -8.29
C SER A 543 -23.67 -42.36 -8.47
N VAL A 544 -22.85 -41.31 -8.51
CA VAL A 544 -23.33 -39.96 -8.84
C VAL A 544 -23.85 -39.89 -10.28
N VAL A 545 -23.36 -40.71 -11.21
CA VAL A 545 -23.83 -40.72 -12.61
C VAL A 545 -25.24 -41.32 -12.72
N GLU A 546 -25.47 -42.49 -12.13
CA GLU A 546 -26.80 -43.14 -12.11
C GLU A 546 -27.81 -42.24 -11.41
N TYR A 547 -27.48 -41.70 -10.23
CA TYR A 547 -28.37 -40.84 -9.46
C TYR A 547 -28.79 -39.58 -10.24
N PHE A 548 -27.86 -38.93 -10.96
CA PHE A 548 -28.19 -37.73 -11.75
C PHE A 548 -29.03 -38.04 -12.99
N TYR A 549 -28.81 -39.20 -13.62
CA TYR A 549 -29.60 -39.67 -14.75
C TYR A 549 -31.03 -40.04 -14.32
N GLU A 550 -31.18 -40.90 -13.31
CA GLU A 550 -32.48 -41.33 -12.78
C GLU A 550 -33.31 -40.18 -12.18
N THR A 551 -32.68 -39.30 -11.39
CA THR A 551 -33.41 -38.31 -10.57
C THR A 551 -33.72 -37.02 -11.32
N TYR A 552 -32.91 -36.65 -12.32
CA TYR A 552 -33.03 -35.36 -13.03
C TYR A 552 -32.97 -35.48 -14.56
N GLY A 553 -32.86 -36.69 -15.13
CA GLY A 553 -32.65 -36.90 -16.57
C GLY A 553 -31.31 -36.34 -17.08
N PHE A 554 -30.34 -36.07 -16.20
CA PHE A 554 -29.13 -35.32 -16.55
C PHE A 554 -27.96 -36.25 -16.89
N VAL A 555 -27.57 -36.30 -18.17
CA VAL A 555 -26.40 -37.06 -18.63
C VAL A 555 -25.12 -36.23 -18.41
N ILE A 556 -24.37 -36.59 -17.38
CA ILE A 556 -23.05 -36.02 -17.06
C ILE A 556 -22.06 -36.34 -18.19
N GLN A 557 -21.43 -35.32 -18.78
CA GLN A 557 -20.47 -35.47 -19.88
C GLN A 557 -19.03 -35.63 -19.39
N HIS A 558 -18.66 -34.93 -18.32
CA HIS A 558 -17.30 -34.90 -17.78
C HIS A 558 -17.14 -35.89 -16.61
N THR A 559 -17.57 -37.14 -16.82
CA THR A 559 -17.59 -38.19 -15.79
C THR A 559 -16.21 -38.52 -15.20
N GLN A 560 -15.13 -38.21 -15.93
CA GLN A 560 -13.73 -38.33 -15.52
C GLN A 560 -13.23 -37.20 -14.58
N TRP A 561 -14.02 -36.15 -14.36
CA TRP A 561 -13.67 -35.05 -13.44
C TRP A 561 -14.10 -35.37 -11.99
N PRO A 562 -13.45 -34.78 -10.97
CA PRO A 562 -13.89 -34.89 -9.58
C PRO A 562 -15.12 -34.01 -9.29
N CYS A 563 -15.97 -34.45 -8.38
CA CYS A 563 -17.09 -33.65 -7.87
C CYS A 563 -16.62 -32.54 -6.92
N LEU A 564 -17.40 -31.46 -6.87
CA LEU A 564 -17.37 -30.51 -5.77
C LEU A 564 -17.92 -31.19 -4.50
N GLN A 565 -17.23 -31.00 -3.38
CA GLN A 565 -17.75 -31.37 -2.07
C GLN A 565 -18.39 -30.13 -1.42
N VAL A 566 -19.65 -30.25 -0.97
CA VAL A 566 -20.41 -29.18 -0.31
C VAL A 566 -21.16 -29.74 0.92
N GLY A 567 -21.68 -28.86 1.77
CA GLY A 567 -22.45 -29.26 2.96
C GLY A 567 -21.59 -29.59 4.19
N ASN A 568 -22.08 -30.45 5.08
CA ASN A 568 -21.40 -30.85 6.31
C ASN A 568 -20.25 -31.83 5.98
N GLN A 569 -19.12 -31.73 6.68
CA GLN A 569 -18.00 -32.67 6.55
C GLN A 569 -18.37 -34.10 6.96
N GLN A 570 -19.38 -34.28 7.83
CA GLN A 570 -19.85 -35.60 8.28
C GLN A 570 -20.82 -36.29 7.30
N ARG A 571 -21.57 -35.52 6.50
CA ARG A 571 -22.41 -36.01 5.39
C ARG A 571 -22.18 -35.07 4.19
N PRO A 572 -21.09 -35.28 3.42
CA PRO A 572 -20.75 -34.42 2.29
C PRO A 572 -21.69 -34.68 1.12
N ASN A 573 -22.24 -33.61 0.55
CA ASN A 573 -22.97 -33.68 -0.71
C ASN A 573 -21.98 -33.55 -1.87
N TYR A 574 -22.16 -34.39 -2.89
CA TYR A 574 -21.34 -34.36 -4.11
C TYR A 574 -22.12 -33.69 -5.24
N LEU A 575 -21.48 -32.73 -5.91
CA LEU A 575 -22.04 -32.05 -7.09
C LEU A 575 -21.05 -32.13 -8.26
N PRO A 576 -21.45 -32.67 -9.42
CA PRO A 576 -20.66 -32.55 -10.65
C PRO A 576 -20.38 -31.08 -10.98
N MET A 577 -19.21 -30.78 -11.55
CA MET A 577 -18.85 -29.38 -11.87
C MET A 577 -19.74 -28.78 -12.98
N GLU A 578 -20.23 -29.60 -13.90
CA GLU A 578 -21.16 -29.21 -14.98
C GLU A 578 -22.48 -28.62 -14.45
N VAL A 579 -22.98 -29.15 -13.33
CA VAL A 579 -24.29 -28.75 -12.78
C VAL A 579 -24.20 -27.55 -11.82
N CYS A 580 -23.08 -26.80 -11.85
CA CYS A 580 -22.75 -25.74 -10.92
C CYS A 580 -22.29 -24.45 -11.64
N LYS A 581 -22.76 -23.30 -11.14
CA LYS A 581 -22.34 -21.95 -11.55
C LYS A 581 -21.90 -21.14 -10.33
N ILE A 582 -20.90 -20.30 -10.46
CA ILE A 582 -20.40 -19.44 -9.38
C ILE A 582 -21.40 -18.32 -9.09
N VAL A 583 -21.73 -18.12 -7.81
CA VAL A 583 -22.64 -17.05 -7.37
C VAL A 583 -21.94 -15.69 -7.49
N GLU A 584 -22.65 -14.69 -8.00
CA GLU A 584 -22.14 -13.34 -8.18
C GLU A 584 -21.86 -12.60 -6.84
N GLY A 585 -21.17 -11.47 -6.89
CA GLY A 585 -20.91 -10.62 -5.71
C GLY A 585 -19.90 -11.20 -4.71
N GLN A 586 -19.07 -12.18 -5.12
CA GLN A 586 -18.06 -12.78 -4.27
C GLN A 586 -16.70 -12.09 -4.44
N ARG A 587 -16.34 -11.21 -3.49
CA ARG A 587 -15.01 -10.56 -3.45
C ARG A 587 -13.90 -11.61 -3.38
N TYR A 588 -12.88 -11.46 -4.23
CA TYR A 588 -11.65 -12.23 -4.13
C TYR A 588 -10.74 -11.61 -3.04
N SER A 589 -10.37 -12.41 -2.04
CA SER A 589 -9.60 -11.96 -0.86
C SER A 589 -8.15 -12.41 -0.82
N LYS A 590 -7.73 -13.30 -1.73
CA LYS A 590 -6.35 -13.84 -1.81
C LYS A 590 -5.44 -12.86 -2.58
N ARG A 591 -4.12 -13.02 -2.48
CA ARG A 591 -3.15 -12.20 -3.25
C ARG A 591 -3.34 -12.45 -4.75
N LEU A 592 -3.48 -11.36 -5.52
CA LEU A 592 -3.49 -11.40 -6.99
C LEU A 592 -2.08 -11.63 -7.53
N ASN A 593 -1.95 -12.33 -8.66
CA ASN A 593 -0.67 -12.51 -9.36
C ASN A 593 -0.24 -11.20 -10.08
N GLU A 594 1.03 -11.09 -10.51
CA GLU A 594 1.55 -9.87 -11.14
C GLU A 594 0.77 -9.42 -12.40
N ARG A 595 0.19 -10.37 -13.15
CA ARG A 595 -0.60 -10.08 -14.35
C ARG A 595 -1.96 -9.50 -13.96
N GLN A 596 -2.63 -10.09 -12.97
CA GLN A 596 -3.88 -9.59 -12.39
C GLN A 596 -3.69 -8.21 -11.73
N ILE A 597 -2.61 -8.00 -10.97
CA ILE A 597 -2.25 -6.69 -10.40
C ILE A 597 -2.02 -5.68 -11.54
N THR A 598 -1.29 -6.06 -12.59
CA THR A 598 -1.04 -5.18 -13.74
C THR A 598 -2.33 -4.85 -14.51
N ALA A 599 -3.26 -5.79 -14.63
CA ALA A 599 -4.59 -5.56 -15.20
C ALA A 599 -5.39 -4.57 -14.34
N LEU A 600 -5.55 -4.85 -13.04
CA LEU A 600 -6.28 -3.98 -12.10
C LEU A 600 -5.69 -2.56 -12.03
N LEU A 601 -4.36 -2.42 -12.11
CA LEU A 601 -3.69 -1.11 -12.20
C LEU A 601 -4.00 -0.35 -13.50
N LYS A 602 -4.23 -1.04 -14.63
CA LYS A 602 -4.71 -0.36 -15.86
C LYS A 602 -6.12 0.20 -15.68
N VAL A 603 -6.99 -0.49 -14.93
CA VAL A 603 -8.38 -0.04 -14.67
C VAL A 603 -8.44 1.12 -13.67
N THR A 604 -7.57 1.11 -12.66
CA THR A 604 -7.65 2.00 -11.48
C THR A 604 -6.78 3.26 -11.56
N CYS A 605 -5.79 3.33 -12.45
CA CYS A 605 -4.90 4.48 -12.61
C CYS A 605 -5.53 5.65 -13.41
N GLN A 606 -6.69 6.12 -12.98
CA GLN A 606 -7.42 7.25 -13.57
C GLN A 606 -6.73 8.60 -13.33
N ARG A 607 -6.72 9.47 -14.33
CA ARG A 607 -6.22 10.85 -14.21
C ARG A 607 -7.11 11.69 -13.29
N PRO A 608 -6.60 12.80 -12.73
CA PRO A 608 -7.34 13.60 -11.74
C PRO A 608 -8.69 14.12 -12.24
N TYR A 609 -8.74 14.65 -13.46
CA TYR A 609 -9.99 15.08 -14.11
C TYR A 609 -11.02 13.94 -14.27
N GLU A 610 -10.57 12.75 -14.67
CA GLU A 610 -11.44 11.57 -14.82
C GLU A 610 -11.96 11.11 -13.46
N ARG A 611 -11.11 11.11 -12.44
CA ARG A 611 -11.47 10.72 -11.07
C ARG A 611 -12.42 11.73 -10.42
N GLU A 612 -12.20 13.04 -10.61
CA GLU A 612 -13.10 14.09 -10.12
C GLU A 612 -14.50 13.92 -10.73
N ARG A 613 -14.57 13.72 -12.04
CA ARG A 613 -15.84 13.47 -12.74
C ARG A 613 -16.53 12.19 -12.26
N ASP A 614 -15.80 11.08 -12.14
CA ASP A 614 -16.39 9.80 -11.70
C ASP A 614 -16.89 9.89 -10.23
N ILE A 615 -16.23 10.68 -9.36
CA ILE A 615 -16.73 10.99 -8.00
C ILE A 615 -18.02 11.81 -8.08
N MET A 616 -18.03 12.91 -8.86
CA MET A 616 -19.22 13.76 -9.02
C MET A 616 -20.43 12.98 -9.57
N GLN A 617 -20.20 12.12 -10.56
CA GLN A 617 -21.23 11.23 -11.11
C GLN A 617 -21.76 10.24 -10.05
N THR A 618 -20.90 9.76 -9.16
CA THR A 618 -21.31 8.89 -8.04
C THR A 618 -22.20 9.63 -7.04
N VAL A 619 -21.86 10.88 -6.68
CA VAL A 619 -22.71 11.70 -5.79
C VAL A 619 -24.10 11.93 -6.38
N TYR A 620 -24.15 12.29 -7.66
CA TYR A 620 -25.40 12.49 -8.40
C TYR A 620 -26.25 11.22 -8.48
N HIS A 621 -25.63 10.06 -8.78
CA HIS A 621 -26.34 8.76 -8.88
C HIS A 621 -26.79 8.19 -7.52
N ASN A 622 -26.08 8.53 -6.45
CA ASN A 622 -26.50 8.21 -5.09
C ASN A 622 -27.66 9.11 -4.64
N ALA A 623 -27.74 10.34 -5.18
CA ALA A 623 -28.83 11.30 -4.96
C ALA A 623 -29.15 11.52 -3.48
N TYR A 624 -28.13 11.81 -2.66
CA TYR A 624 -28.25 11.92 -1.19
C TYR A 624 -29.31 12.93 -0.72
N HIS A 625 -29.61 13.97 -1.51
CA HIS A 625 -30.72 14.91 -1.24
C HIS A 625 -32.11 14.24 -1.25
N ASN A 626 -32.21 13.03 -1.82
CA ASN A 626 -33.41 12.23 -1.95
C ASN A 626 -33.40 10.94 -1.12
N ASP A 627 -32.30 10.62 -0.43
CA ASP A 627 -32.19 9.47 0.48
C ASP A 627 -33.20 9.59 1.63
N PRO A 628 -34.10 8.60 1.84
CA PRO A 628 -35.14 8.68 2.85
C PRO A 628 -34.58 8.65 4.28
N TYR A 629 -33.44 7.97 4.51
CA TYR A 629 -32.78 7.94 5.81
C TYR A 629 -32.08 9.28 6.09
N ALA A 630 -31.42 9.87 5.09
CA ALA A 630 -30.84 11.21 5.25
C ALA A 630 -31.93 12.27 5.54
N LYS A 631 -33.06 12.22 4.84
CA LYS A 631 -34.22 13.09 5.10
C LYS A 631 -34.82 12.90 6.49
N GLU A 632 -35.05 11.66 6.91
CA GLU A 632 -35.57 11.37 8.26
C GLU A 632 -34.61 11.91 9.34
N PHE A 633 -33.31 11.71 9.17
CA PHE A 633 -32.31 12.18 10.12
C PHE A 633 -31.93 13.65 9.94
N GLY A 634 -32.57 14.40 9.04
CA GLY A 634 -32.29 15.83 8.81
C GLY A 634 -30.91 16.14 8.21
N ILE A 635 -30.19 15.14 7.68
CA ILE A 635 -28.85 15.32 7.13
C ILE A 635 -28.96 15.87 5.70
N ARG A 636 -28.47 17.10 5.49
CA ARG A 636 -28.39 17.74 4.17
C ARG A 636 -26.95 17.73 3.67
N ILE A 637 -26.73 17.32 2.42
CA ILE A 637 -25.40 17.13 1.84
C ILE A 637 -25.24 18.00 0.59
N SER A 638 -24.16 18.77 0.53
CA SER A 638 -23.77 19.55 -0.65
C SER A 638 -23.38 18.63 -1.80
N GLU A 639 -23.89 18.89 -3.00
CA GLU A 639 -23.46 18.18 -4.21
C GLU A 639 -22.14 18.74 -4.79
N LYS A 640 -21.62 19.84 -4.23
CA LYS A 640 -20.37 20.49 -4.67
C LYS A 640 -19.18 20.05 -3.81
N LEU A 641 -18.08 19.73 -4.48
CA LEU A 641 -16.75 19.52 -3.90
C LEU A 641 -16.32 20.73 -3.06
N ALA A 642 -15.72 20.50 -1.90
CA ALA A 642 -15.16 21.55 -1.07
C ALA A 642 -14.03 22.29 -1.81
N SER A 643 -14.23 23.58 -2.05
CA SER A 643 -13.20 24.50 -2.52
C SER A 643 -12.37 24.97 -1.31
N VAL A 644 -11.07 24.73 -1.33
CA VAL A 644 -10.15 24.89 -0.19
C VAL A 644 -8.99 25.82 -0.57
N GLU A 645 -8.62 26.71 0.34
CA GLU A 645 -7.41 27.52 0.22
C GLU A 645 -6.20 26.65 0.55
N ALA A 646 -5.25 26.59 -0.38
CA ALA A 646 -4.01 25.84 -0.30
C ALA A 646 -2.82 26.77 -0.56
N ARG A 647 -1.62 26.29 -0.26
CA ARG A 647 -0.36 26.98 -0.59
C ARG A 647 0.59 26.02 -1.29
N ILE A 648 1.33 26.48 -2.29
CA ILE A 648 2.40 25.72 -2.93
C ILE A 648 3.70 26.14 -2.26
N LEU A 649 4.22 25.30 -1.37
CA LEU A 649 5.50 25.49 -0.70
C LEU A 649 6.65 25.48 -1.74
N PRO A 650 7.64 26.37 -1.63
CA PRO A 650 8.76 26.39 -2.55
C PRO A 650 9.59 25.09 -2.43
N PRO A 651 10.18 24.58 -3.53
CA PRO A 651 11.18 23.53 -3.45
C PRO A 651 12.47 24.07 -2.83
N PRO A 652 13.19 23.29 -2.00
CA PRO A 652 14.46 23.71 -1.43
C PRO A 652 15.58 23.71 -2.47
N TRP A 653 16.62 24.53 -2.22
CA TRP A 653 17.87 24.45 -2.96
C TRP A 653 18.69 23.23 -2.53
N LEU A 654 19.13 22.44 -3.51
CA LEU A 654 19.88 21.20 -3.32
C LEU A 654 21.35 21.38 -3.68
N LYS A 655 22.24 21.14 -2.72
CA LYS A 655 23.69 21.15 -2.92
C LYS A 655 24.16 19.85 -3.57
N TYR A 656 25.14 19.99 -4.46
CA TYR A 656 25.96 18.99 -5.11
C TYR A 656 27.44 19.43 -5.01
N HIS A 657 28.38 18.57 -5.38
CA HIS A 657 29.81 18.82 -5.17
C HIS A 657 30.34 19.95 -6.07
N ASP A 658 31.22 20.80 -5.54
CA ASP A 658 31.67 22.04 -6.20
C ASP A 658 32.59 21.85 -7.42
N THR A 659 33.01 20.61 -7.71
CA THR A 659 33.66 20.22 -8.97
C THR A 659 32.69 19.71 -10.05
N GLY A 660 31.39 19.69 -9.76
CA GLY A 660 30.33 19.62 -10.77
C GLY A 660 30.25 20.91 -11.58
N ARG A 661 29.73 20.82 -12.81
CA ARG A 661 29.38 22.00 -13.63
C ARG A 661 28.15 22.72 -13.07
N GLU A 662 27.24 21.97 -12.47
CA GLU A 662 26.09 22.46 -11.72
C GLU A 662 26.28 22.06 -10.25
N LYS A 663 26.49 23.06 -9.38
CA LYS A 663 26.84 22.88 -7.96
C LYS A 663 25.61 22.93 -7.06
N ASP A 664 24.67 23.80 -7.40
CA ASP A 664 23.45 24.08 -6.64
C ASP A 664 22.28 23.92 -7.61
N CYS A 665 21.22 23.22 -7.21
CA CYS A 665 20.12 22.85 -8.09
C CYS A 665 18.76 23.20 -7.44
N LEU A 666 17.86 23.82 -8.19
CA LEU A 666 16.48 24.08 -7.77
C LEU A 666 15.50 23.13 -8.50
N PRO A 667 14.92 22.13 -7.80
CA PRO A 667 14.01 21.15 -8.38
C PRO A 667 12.80 21.76 -9.11
N GLN A 668 12.54 21.31 -10.33
CA GLN A 668 11.44 21.79 -11.17
C GLN A 668 10.28 20.80 -11.12
N VAL A 669 9.12 21.24 -10.63
CA VAL A 669 7.92 20.39 -10.42
C VAL A 669 8.32 19.07 -9.70
N GLY A 670 9.00 19.21 -8.55
CA GLY A 670 9.43 18.09 -7.71
C GLY A 670 10.48 17.17 -8.33
N GLN A 671 11.16 17.58 -9.41
CA GLN A 671 12.03 16.73 -10.22
C GLN A 671 13.34 17.42 -10.61
N TRP A 672 14.43 16.66 -10.62
CA TRP A 672 15.73 17.06 -11.16
C TRP A 672 16.44 15.82 -11.73
N ASN A 673 17.71 15.94 -12.11
CA ASN A 673 18.54 14.82 -12.59
C ASN A 673 20.02 15.06 -12.28
N MET A 674 20.83 14.00 -12.39
CA MET A 674 22.29 14.00 -12.12
C MET A 674 23.16 14.57 -13.26
N MET A 675 22.60 15.03 -14.39
CA MET A 675 23.43 15.61 -15.46
C MET A 675 24.15 16.86 -14.93
N ASN A 676 25.40 17.05 -15.38
CA ASN A 676 26.31 18.12 -14.97
C ASN A 676 26.70 18.16 -13.47
N LYS A 677 26.24 17.23 -12.64
CA LYS A 677 26.44 17.21 -11.18
C LYS A 677 27.37 16.08 -10.74
N LYS A 678 27.99 16.26 -9.57
CA LYS A 678 28.67 15.20 -8.81
C LYS A 678 28.08 15.14 -7.39
N MET A 679 27.93 13.94 -6.85
CA MET A 679 27.35 13.69 -5.51
C MET A 679 28.14 14.43 -4.43
N VAL A 680 27.47 15.04 -3.44
CA VAL A 680 28.11 15.90 -2.41
C VAL A 680 29.26 15.19 -1.69
N ASN A 681 29.12 13.91 -1.41
CA ASN A 681 30.19 13.06 -0.92
C ASN A 681 30.10 11.71 -1.66
N GLY A 682 31.09 11.42 -2.49
CA GLY A 682 31.26 10.12 -3.12
C GLY A 682 31.93 9.15 -2.16
N GLY A 683 31.22 8.07 -1.81
CA GLY A 683 31.79 6.94 -1.08
C GLY A 683 32.85 6.22 -1.91
N ARG A 684 33.74 5.52 -1.21
CA ARG A 684 34.88 4.79 -1.78
C ARG A 684 34.52 3.31 -1.98
N VAL A 685 34.87 2.76 -3.14
CA VAL A 685 34.68 1.33 -3.50
C VAL A 685 35.91 0.88 -4.29
N ASN A 686 36.91 0.38 -3.57
CA ASN A 686 38.15 -0.15 -4.14
C ASN A 686 38.04 -1.63 -4.45
N ASN A 687 37.43 -2.39 -3.54
CA ASN A 687 37.36 -3.85 -3.58
C ASN A 687 35.90 -4.27 -3.80
N TRP A 688 35.56 -4.67 -5.03
CA TRP A 688 34.22 -5.19 -5.33
C TRP A 688 34.28 -6.40 -6.26
N ILE A 689 33.20 -7.19 -6.25
CA ILE A 689 33.05 -8.40 -7.09
C ILE A 689 31.64 -8.47 -7.69
N CYS A 690 31.47 -9.29 -8.73
CA CYS A 690 30.17 -9.54 -9.37
C CYS A 690 29.82 -11.03 -9.45
N ILE A 691 28.57 -11.36 -9.15
CA ILE A 691 28.00 -12.71 -9.34
C ILE A 691 26.77 -12.61 -10.26
N ASN A 692 26.65 -13.51 -11.23
CA ASN A 692 25.57 -13.53 -12.21
C ASN A 692 24.74 -14.82 -12.09
N PHE A 693 23.53 -14.71 -11.52
CA PHE A 693 22.58 -15.83 -11.43
C PHE A 693 21.65 -15.95 -12.64
N SER A 694 21.80 -15.09 -13.65
CA SER A 694 20.98 -15.11 -14.87
C SER A 694 21.67 -15.89 -15.98
N ARG A 695 21.26 -17.16 -16.17
CA ARG A 695 21.78 -18.09 -17.21
C ARG A 695 21.82 -17.49 -18.63
N ASN A 696 20.93 -16.54 -18.93
CA ASN A 696 20.83 -15.88 -20.24
C ASN A 696 21.86 -14.75 -20.47
N VAL A 697 22.58 -14.31 -19.43
CA VAL A 697 23.59 -13.24 -19.52
C VAL A 697 24.97 -13.89 -19.60
N GLN A 698 25.68 -13.66 -20.71
CA GLN A 698 27.06 -14.12 -20.89
C GLN A 698 28.05 -13.26 -20.08
N ASP A 699 29.19 -13.84 -19.70
CA ASP A 699 30.21 -13.15 -18.89
C ASP A 699 30.76 -11.88 -19.54
N SER A 700 30.84 -11.83 -20.87
CA SER A 700 31.20 -10.63 -21.65
C SER A 700 30.22 -9.48 -21.41
N VAL A 701 28.92 -9.76 -21.48
CA VAL A 701 27.83 -8.81 -21.21
C VAL A 701 27.82 -8.40 -19.74
N ALA A 702 28.07 -9.34 -18.82
CA ALA A 702 28.18 -9.05 -17.39
C ALA A 702 29.35 -8.10 -17.08
N ARG A 703 30.53 -8.34 -17.66
CA ARG A 703 31.72 -7.45 -17.53
C ARG A 703 31.42 -6.05 -18.06
N GLY A 704 30.94 -5.94 -19.30
CA GLY A 704 30.61 -4.65 -19.93
C GLY A 704 29.60 -3.82 -19.14
N PHE A 705 28.53 -4.46 -18.64
CA PHE A 705 27.56 -3.82 -17.77
C PHE A 705 28.17 -3.31 -16.45
N CYS A 706 29.07 -4.09 -15.83
CA CYS A 706 29.69 -3.68 -14.58
C CYS A 706 30.70 -2.54 -14.78
N TYR A 707 31.47 -2.55 -15.87
CA TYR A 707 32.36 -1.46 -16.26
C TYR A 707 31.58 -0.14 -16.47
N GLU A 708 30.50 -0.16 -17.25
CA GLU A 708 29.65 1.02 -17.48
C GLU A 708 28.96 1.52 -16.20
N LEU A 709 28.62 0.62 -15.27
CA LEU A 709 28.09 1.00 -13.95
C LEU A 709 29.19 1.60 -13.05
N ALA A 710 30.40 1.05 -13.05
CA ALA A 710 31.55 1.58 -12.33
C ALA A 710 31.95 2.97 -12.85
N GLN A 711 32.03 3.12 -14.18
CA GLN A 711 32.27 4.39 -14.85
C GLN A 711 31.17 5.42 -14.54
N MET A 712 29.90 5.02 -14.46
CA MET A 712 28.81 5.91 -14.03
C MET A 712 28.97 6.35 -12.57
N CYS A 713 29.41 5.47 -11.67
CA CYS A 713 29.71 5.83 -10.28
C CYS A 713 30.86 6.85 -10.21
N HIS A 714 31.95 6.60 -10.93
CA HIS A 714 33.12 7.49 -11.02
C HIS A 714 32.75 8.88 -11.60
N ILE A 715 32.04 8.92 -12.73
CA ILE A 715 31.56 10.17 -13.35
C ILE A 715 30.63 10.94 -12.38
N SER A 716 29.79 10.22 -11.62
CA SER A 716 28.93 10.80 -10.58
C SER A 716 29.68 11.33 -9.35
N GLY A 717 31.00 11.14 -9.27
CA GLY A 717 31.86 11.66 -8.20
C GLY A 717 32.22 10.66 -7.09
N MET A 718 31.95 9.36 -7.27
CA MET A 718 32.45 8.32 -6.36
C MET A 718 33.92 7.97 -6.66
N ASP A 719 34.66 7.59 -5.62
CA ASP A 719 35.96 6.95 -5.80
C ASP A 719 35.73 5.44 -5.99
N PHE A 720 35.60 5.00 -7.24
CA PHE A 720 35.11 3.67 -7.60
C PHE A 720 36.07 3.00 -8.59
N ALA A 721 36.62 1.84 -8.22
CA ALA A 721 37.51 1.05 -9.06
C ALA A 721 36.77 0.51 -10.30
N LEU A 722 37.30 0.76 -11.50
CA LEU A 722 36.61 0.38 -12.76
C LEU A 722 36.56 -1.14 -12.99
N GLU A 723 37.57 -1.87 -12.52
CA GLU A 723 37.64 -3.33 -12.61
C GLU A 723 37.36 -4.00 -11.25
N PRO A 724 36.71 -5.18 -11.23
CA PRO A 724 36.48 -5.94 -10.00
C PRO A 724 37.73 -6.71 -9.54
N LEU A 725 37.80 -6.97 -8.23
CA LEU A 725 38.85 -7.77 -7.58
C LEU A 725 38.92 -9.22 -8.11
N LEU A 726 37.78 -9.74 -8.55
CA LEU A 726 37.62 -11.06 -9.18
C LEU A 726 36.75 -10.92 -10.43
N PRO A 727 37.08 -11.61 -11.55
CA PRO A 727 36.23 -11.63 -12.73
C PRO A 727 34.78 -12.06 -12.41
N PRO A 728 33.76 -11.45 -13.03
CA PRO A 728 32.36 -11.84 -12.82
C PRO A 728 32.13 -13.32 -13.12
N VAL A 729 31.35 -14.00 -12.27
CA VAL A 729 31.10 -15.46 -12.39
C VAL A 729 29.62 -15.77 -12.65
N GLY A 730 29.35 -16.64 -13.63
CA GLY A 730 28.04 -17.26 -13.83
C GLY A 730 27.72 -18.31 -12.76
N ALA A 731 26.50 -18.30 -12.23
CA ALA A 731 26.06 -19.14 -11.12
C ALA A 731 24.62 -19.65 -11.30
N ARG A 732 24.29 -20.76 -10.62
CA ARG A 732 22.94 -21.32 -10.56
C ARG A 732 22.19 -20.78 -9.33
N PRO A 733 20.96 -20.23 -9.46
CA PRO A 733 20.16 -19.74 -8.32
C PRO A 733 20.06 -20.73 -7.15
N GLU A 734 19.95 -22.01 -7.47
CA GLU A 734 19.82 -23.14 -6.55
C GLU A 734 21.07 -23.37 -5.67
N GLN A 735 22.17 -22.63 -5.93
CA GLN A 735 23.44 -22.72 -5.22
C GLN A 735 23.86 -21.39 -4.59
N VAL A 736 22.92 -20.45 -4.41
CA VAL A 736 23.17 -19.06 -3.95
C VAL A 736 24.07 -18.98 -2.72
N GLU A 737 23.77 -19.74 -1.67
CA GLU A 737 24.54 -19.68 -0.42
C GLU A 737 25.98 -20.15 -0.60
N ARG A 738 26.17 -21.32 -1.22
CA ARG A 738 27.49 -21.88 -1.50
C ARG A 738 28.33 -20.92 -2.34
N VAL A 739 27.76 -20.37 -3.41
CA VAL A 739 28.46 -19.44 -4.30
C VAL A 739 28.79 -18.12 -3.61
N LEU A 740 27.89 -17.58 -2.78
CA LEU A 740 28.17 -16.37 -1.98
C LEU A 740 29.29 -16.62 -0.97
N LYS A 741 29.23 -17.69 -0.18
CA LYS A 741 30.23 -18.02 0.85
C LYS A 741 31.60 -18.31 0.21
N THR A 742 31.66 -19.10 -0.87
CA THR A 742 32.92 -19.33 -1.61
C THR A 742 33.47 -18.04 -2.23
N ARG A 743 32.68 -17.26 -3.00
CA ARG A 743 33.22 -16.05 -3.65
C ARG A 743 33.59 -14.93 -2.66
N TYR A 744 32.95 -14.88 -1.49
CA TYR A 744 33.40 -14.01 -0.40
C TYR A 744 34.75 -14.46 0.15
N HIS A 745 34.93 -15.77 0.38
CA HIS A 745 36.21 -16.31 0.85
C HIS A 745 37.33 -16.09 -0.18
N ASP A 746 37.11 -16.40 -1.46
CA ASP A 746 38.06 -16.14 -2.57
C ASP A 746 38.54 -14.68 -2.59
N ALA A 747 37.63 -13.74 -2.34
CA ALA A 747 37.93 -12.31 -2.29
C ALA A 747 38.72 -11.94 -1.03
N MET A 748 38.29 -12.39 0.14
CA MET A 748 38.95 -12.09 1.40
C MET A 748 40.37 -12.68 1.48
N THR A 749 40.62 -13.88 0.94
CA THR A 749 41.96 -14.48 0.88
C THR A 749 42.94 -13.63 0.03
N LYS A 750 42.47 -12.90 -0.99
CA LYS A 750 43.30 -11.92 -1.72
C LYS A 750 43.52 -10.61 -0.96
N LEU A 751 42.61 -10.23 -0.06
CA LEU A 751 42.63 -8.97 0.67
C LEU A 751 43.34 -9.07 2.03
N GLN A 752 43.37 -10.27 2.62
CA GLN A 752 44.03 -10.59 3.90
C GLN A 752 45.48 -10.09 4.00
N PRO A 753 46.37 -10.30 3.00
CA PRO A 753 47.75 -9.80 3.05
C PRO A 753 47.88 -8.27 3.15
N HIS A 754 46.80 -7.53 2.91
CA HIS A 754 46.74 -6.07 2.92
C HIS A 754 45.83 -5.51 4.03
N SER A 755 45.29 -6.38 4.91
CA SER A 755 44.27 -6.03 5.93
C SER A 755 43.09 -5.22 5.39
N LYS A 756 42.61 -5.57 4.18
CA LYS A 756 41.47 -4.91 3.50
C LYS A 756 40.19 -5.75 3.59
N GLU A 757 39.05 -5.08 3.56
CA GLU A 757 37.72 -5.69 3.45
C GLU A 757 37.13 -5.53 2.03
N LEU A 758 36.06 -6.27 1.74
CA LEU A 758 35.32 -6.21 0.48
C LEU A 758 34.17 -5.18 0.59
N ASP A 759 34.28 -4.07 -0.16
CA ASP A 759 33.39 -2.91 -0.04
C ASP A 759 31.97 -3.17 -0.60
N LEU A 760 31.86 -3.93 -1.69
CA LEU A 760 30.60 -4.09 -2.43
C LEU A 760 30.50 -5.42 -3.20
N LEU A 761 29.31 -6.02 -3.17
CA LEU A 761 28.90 -7.09 -4.08
C LEU A 761 27.83 -6.59 -5.07
N ILE A 762 28.14 -6.66 -6.36
CA ILE A 762 27.17 -6.48 -7.45
C ILE A 762 26.58 -7.85 -7.81
N VAL A 763 25.26 -7.94 -7.99
CA VAL A 763 24.62 -9.21 -8.40
C VAL A 763 23.66 -9.02 -9.56
N ILE A 764 23.82 -9.81 -10.61
CA ILE A 764 22.86 -9.90 -11.72
C ILE A 764 21.86 -11.02 -11.39
N LEU A 765 20.58 -10.67 -11.35
CA LEU A 765 19.46 -11.58 -11.04
C LEU A 765 18.51 -11.73 -12.24
N PRO A 766 17.95 -12.93 -12.45
CA PRO A 766 16.88 -13.12 -13.44
C PRO A 766 15.65 -12.27 -13.09
N ASP A 767 14.89 -11.87 -14.11
CA ASP A 767 13.73 -10.98 -13.96
C ASP A 767 12.60 -11.56 -13.09
N ASN A 768 12.42 -12.88 -13.14
CA ASN A 768 11.71 -13.64 -12.10
C ASN A 768 12.78 -14.36 -11.26
N ASN A 769 12.82 -14.07 -9.96
CA ASN A 769 13.87 -14.56 -9.05
C ASN A 769 13.35 -15.28 -7.79
N GLY A 770 12.04 -15.35 -7.55
CA GLY A 770 11.48 -16.10 -6.41
C GLY A 770 12.09 -15.71 -5.05
N SER A 771 12.58 -16.70 -4.29
CA SER A 771 13.25 -16.45 -3.00
C SER A 771 14.67 -15.88 -3.13
N LEU A 772 15.33 -16.03 -4.29
CA LEU A 772 16.76 -15.76 -4.49
C LEU A 772 17.19 -14.36 -4.03
N TYR A 773 16.35 -13.34 -4.26
CA TYR A 773 16.63 -11.98 -3.78
C TYR A 773 16.66 -11.91 -2.25
N GLY A 774 15.74 -12.61 -1.57
CA GLY A 774 15.64 -12.67 -0.13
C GLY A 774 16.76 -13.48 0.51
N ASP A 775 17.03 -14.68 -0.02
CA ASP A 775 18.12 -15.56 0.44
C ASP A 775 19.48 -14.85 0.35
N LEU A 776 19.78 -14.27 -0.82
CA LEU A 776 20.94 -13.42 -1.03
C LEU A 776 21.01 -12.30 0.00
N LYS A 777 19.89 -11.61 0.26
CA LYS A 777 19.85 -10.48 1.17
C LYS A 777 20.07 -10.87 2.62
N ARG A 778 19.48 -11.97 3.09
CA ARG A 778 19.75 -12.58 4.40
C ARG A 778 21.23 -12.89 4.54
N ILE A 779 21.78 -13.76 3.68
CA ILE A 779 23.16 -14.25 3.78
C ILE A 779 24.18 -13.10 3.69
N CYS A 780 23.96 -12.13 2.80
CA CYS A 780 24.83 -10.95 2.73
C CYS A 780 24.79 -10.12 4.04
N GLU A 781 23.61 -9.81 4.56
CA GLU A 781 23.44 -8.76 5.57
C GLU A 781 23.48 -9.30 7.03
N THR A 782 23.35 -10.62 7.21
CA THR A 782 23.37 -11.31 8.52
C THR A 782 24.58 -12.24 8.70
N ASP A 783 24.91 -13.09 7.71
CA ASP A 783 26.02 -14.04 7.81
C ASP A 783 27.37 -13.39 7.49
N LEU A 784 27.47 -12.70 6.34
CA LEU A 784 28.73 -12.21 5.77
C LEU A 784 29.08 -10.77 6.17
N GLY A 785 28.08 -9.91 6.38
CA GLY A 785 28.28 -8.47 6.58
C GLY A 785 28.59 -7.69 5.31
N LEU A 786 28.16 -8.21 4.15
CA LEU A 786 28.51 -7.69 2.84
C LEU A 786 27.40 -6.80 2.27
N VAL A 787 27.74 -5.55 1.96
CA VAL A 787 26.86 -4.62 1.29
C VAL A 787 26.65 -5.06 -0.16
N SER A 788 25.39 -5.29 -0.58
CA SER A 788 25.09 -5.80 -1.92
C SER A 788 24.03 -5.01 -2.72
N GLN A 789 24.24 -4.93 -4.03
CA GLN A 789 23.39 -4.23 -5.00
C GLN A 789 22.99 -5.14 -6.16
N CYS A 790 21.72 -5.54 -6.17
CA CYS A 790 21.15 -6.43 -7.18
C CYS A 790 20.59 -5.66 -8.39
N CYS A 791 20.81 -6.19 -9.59
CA CYS A 791 20.38 -5.65 -10.87
C CYS A 791 19.64 -6.74 -11.67
N LEU A 792 18.51 -6.41 -12.30
CA LEU A 792 17.72 -7.39 -13.08
C LEU A 792 18.21 -7.49 -14.54
N THR A 793 18.14 -8.69 -15.10
CA THR A 793 18.55 -9.02 -16.48
C THR A 793 18.07 -8.03 -17.55
N LYS A 794 16.78 -7.62 -17.55
CA LYS A 794 16.24 -6.61 -18.47
C LYS A 794 16.97 -5.26 -18.44
N HIS A 795 17.58 -4.90 -17.32
CA HIS A 795 18.33 -3.65 -17.17
C HIS A 795 19.81 -3.81 -17.54
N VAL A 796 20.37 -5.00 -17.38
CA VAL A 796 21.70 -5.36 -17.90
C VAL A 796 21.71 -5.23 -19.42
N PHE A 797 20.77 -5.86 -20.11
CA PHE A 797 20.67 -5.77 -21.58
C PHE A 797 20.30 -4.39 -22.12
N LYS A 798 19.51 -3.59 -21.37
CA LYS A 798 19.08 -2.26 -21.83
C LYS A 798 20.10 -1.15 -21.52
N MET A 799 20.92 -1.32 -20.47
CA MET A 799 22.05 -0.46 -20.05
C MET A 799 21.81 1.07 -20.09
N SER A 800 20.56 1.51 -19.91
CA SER A 800 20.21 2.93 -20.09
C SER A 800 20.87 3.82 -19.03
N LYS A 801 21.53 4.91 -19.44
CA LYS A 801 22.29 5.81 -18.53
C LYS A 801 21.50 6.30 -17.30
N GLN A 802 20.19 6.58 -17.46
CA GLN A 802 19.31 6.96 -16.34
C GLN A 802 19.11 5.83 -15.30
N TYR A 803 19.13 4.56 -15.71
CA TYR A 803 19.13 3.42 -14.79
C TYR A 803 20.46 3.32 -14.05
N LEU A 804 21.59 3.40 -14.77
CA LEU A 804 22.92 3.35 -14.16
C LEU A 804 23.10 4.47 -13.12
N ALA A 805 22.70 5.70 -13.43
CA ALA A 805 22.73 6.83 -12.49
C ALA A 805 21.85 6.57 -11.24
N ASN A 806 20.66 5.99 -11.40
CA ASN A 806 19.78 5.62 -10.28
C ASN A 806 20.34 4.46 -9.44
N VAL A 807 21.14 3.56 -10.04
CA VAL A 807 21.87 2.52 -9.30
C VAL A 807 23.08 3.11 -8.57
N ALA A 808 23.84 4.01 -9.20
CA ALA A 808 24.94 4.73 -8.55
C ALA A 808 24.47 5.50 -7.30
N LEU A 809 23.33 6.21 -7.37
CA LEU A 809 22.69 6.86 -6.22
C LEU A 809 22.42 5.89 -5.06
N LYS A 810 22.02 4.64 -5.37
CA LYS A 810 21.79 3.58 -4.36
C LYS A 810 23.09 3.00 -3.81
N ILE A 811 24.12 2.85 -4.65
CA ILE A 811 25.43 2.35 -4.22
C ILE A 811 26.09 3.36 -3.28
N ASN A 812 26.10 4.64 -3.64
CA ASN A 812 26.79 5.68 -2.88
C ASN A 812 26.38 5.73 -1.39
N VAL A 813 25.07 5.78 -1.09
CA VAL A 813 24.59 5.79 0.32
C VAL A 813 24.70 4.45 1.02
N LYS A 814 24.82 3.34 0.27
CA LYS A 814 25.11 2.02 0.81
C LYS A 814 26.57 1.86 1.26
N VAL A 815 27.49 2.61 0.65
CA VAL A 815 28.91 2.69 1.08
C VAL A 815 29.21 3.97 1.87
N GLY A 816 28.18 4.55 2.50
CA GLY A 816 28.31 5.67 3.45
C GLY A 816 28.49 7.06 2.85
N GLY A 817 28.42 7.23 1.52
CA GLY A 817 28.44 8.52 0.83
C GLY A 817 27.14 9.33 1.00
N ARG A 818 27.09 10.53 0.40
CA ARG A 818 25.93 11.44 0.38
C ARG A 818 25.64 11.96 -1.03
N ASN A 819 24.42 11.76 -1.50
CA ASN A 819 24.03 12.14 -2.87
C ASN A 819 23.82 13.65 -3.02
N THR A 820 23.05 14.26 -2.11
CA THR A 820 22.72 15.68 -2.08
C THR A 820 22.42 16.11 -0.64
N VAL A 821 22.49 17.42 -0.36
CA VAL A 821 22.23 18.04 0.95
C VAL A 821 21.40 19.30 0.72
N LEU A 822 20.55 19.70 1.68
CA LEU A 822 19.84 20.99 1.60
C LEU A 822 20.81 22.16 1.82
N VAL A 823 20.81 23.17 0.95
CA VAL A 823 21.69 24.36 1.11
C VAL A 823 21.44 25.08 2.44
N ASP A 824 20.20 25.08 2.91
CA ASP A 824 19.82 25.64 4.21
C ASP A 824 20.34 24.85 5.40
N ALA A 825 20.58 23.53 5.27
CA ALA A 825 21.16 22.74 6.34
C ALA A 825 22.63 23.11 6.59
N LEU A 826 23.41 23.22 5.50
CA LEU A 826 24.80 23.69 5.51
C LEU A 826 24.91 25.13 6.04
N SER A 827 23.95 25.98 5.66
CA SER A 827 23.85 27.38 6.12
C SER A 827 23.26 27.53 7.54
N ARG A 828 22.93 26.41 8.22
CA ARG A 828 22.20 26.33 9.49
C ARG A 828 20.87 27.11 9.58
N ARG A 829 20.18 27.29 8.45
CA ARG A 829 18.92 28.05 8.33
C ARG A 829 17.64 27.23 8.51
N ILE A 830 17.71 25.92 8.75
CA ILE A 830 16.50 25.10 8.98
C ILE A 830 16.03 25.28 10.44
N PRO A 831 14.86 25.92 10.69
CA PRO A 831 14.40 26.21 12.05
C PRO A 831 14.15 24.94 12.85
N LEU A 832 14.50 24.97 14.13
CA LEU A 832 14.38 23.86 15.09
C LEU A 832 15.16 22.58 14.71
N VAL A 833 15.98 22.60 13.65
CA VAL A 833 16.79 21.46 13.21
C VAL A 833 18.29 21.78 13.21
N SER A 834 18.71 22.93 12.66
CA SER A 834 20.14 23.21 12.47
C SER A 834 20.75 24.18 13.50
N ASP A 835 19.96 24.77 14.40
CA ASP A 835 20.42 25.73 15.42
C ASP A 835 21.11 25.07 16.62
N ARG A 836 20.71 23.84 16.95
CA ARG A 836 21.34 22.96 17.96
C ARG A 836 21.14 21.49 17.54
N PRO A 837 21.86 20.51 18.12
CA PRO A 837 21.76 19.10 17.75
C PRO A 837 20.31 18.58 17.80
N THR A 838 19.71 18.34 16.63
CA THR A 838 18.39 17.71 16.49
C THR A 838 18.56 16.35 15.81
N ILE A 839 17.91 15.31 16.35
CA ILE A 839 17.81 14.00 15.70
C ILE A 839 16.39 13.81 15.14
N ILE A 840 16.30 13.35 13.88
CA ILE A 840 15.03 13.05 13.21
C ILE A 840 14.90 11.53 13.05
N PHE A 841 13.86 10.98 13.67
CA PHE A 841 13.47 9.57 13.60
C PHE A 841 12.38 9.34 12.56
N GLY A 842 12.33 8.12 12.05
CA GLY A 842 11.21 7.57 11.28
C GLY A 842 10.87 6.17 11.76
N ALA A 843 9.60 5.82 11.82
CA ALA A 843 9.12 4.53 12.30
C ALA A 843 7.94 4.00 11.46
N ASP A 844 7.90 2.68 11.24
CA ASP A 844 6.87 1.95 10.50
C ASP A 844 6.65 0.55 11.10
N VAL A 845 5.44 0.00 10.95
CA VAL A 845 5.12 -1.39 11.26
C VAL A 845 4.46 -2.06 10.06
N THR A 846 5.15 -3.07 9.51
CA THR A 846 4.66 -3.89 8.42
C THR A 846 4.07 -5.20 8.98
N HIS A 847 2.74 -5.32 8.97
CA HIS A 847 2.01 -6.57 9.24
C HIS A 847 2.17 -7.62 8.12
N PRO A 848 1.89 -8.92 8.39
CA PRO A 848 1.78 -9.96 7.35
C PRO A 848 0.49 -9.81 6.52
N HIS A 849 0.41 -10.54 5.39
CA HIS A 849 -0.73 -10.47 4.47
C HIS A 849 -2.03 -10.99 5.13
N PRO A 850 -3.22 -10.65 4.57
CA PRO A 850 -4.47 -11.25 5.00
C PRO A 850 -4.50 -12.76 4.73
N GLY A 851 -4.68 -13.57 5.78
CA GLY A 851 -4.65 -15.04 5.72
C GLY A 851 -3.30 -15.69 6.06
N GLU A 852 -2.27 -14.91 6.38
CA GLU A 852 -1.02 -15.37 6.99
C GLU A 852 -1.12 -15.23 8.52
N ASP A 853 -1.82 -16.15 9.18
CA ASP A 853 -2.24 -15.98 10.58
C ASP A 853 -1.15 -16.32 11.64
N SER A 854 -0.04 -16.97 11.24
CA SER A 854 1.12 -17.26 12.11
C SER A 854 2.16 -16.13 12.15
N SER A 855 2.34 -15.42 11.03
CA SER A 855 3.52 -14.57 10.84
C SER A 855 3.55 -13.35 11.78
N PRO A 856 4.72 -13.00 12.35
CA PRO A 856 4.86 -11.82 13.21
C PRO A 856 4.67 -10.52 12.43
N SER A 857 4.42 -9.41 13.12
CA SER A 857 4.62 -8.06 12.56
C SER A 857 6.10 -7.71 12.60
N ILE A 858 6.55 -6.83 11.71
CA ILE A 858 7.93 -6.32 11.74
C ILE A 858 7.88 -4.80 11.92
N ALA A 859 8.50 -4.33 13.00
CA ALA A 859 8.72 -2.91 13.25
C ALA A 859 10.10 -2.49 12.74
N ALA A 860 10.20 -1.26 12.26
CA ALA A 860 11.47 -0.64 11.92
C ALA A 860 11.53 0.79 12.44
N VAL A 861 12.72 1.20 12.89
CA VAL A 861 13.00 2.56 13.33
C VAL A 861 14.33 2.99 12.72
N VAL A 862 14.32 4.17 12.10
CA VAL A 862 15.52 4.82 11.56
C VAL A 862 15.76 6.14 12.29
N ALA A 863 17.00 6.61 12.32
CA ALA A 863 17.33 7.95 12.79
C ALA A 863 18.47 8.59 11.99
N SER A 864 18.36 9.90 11.75
CA SER A 864 19.40 10.72 11.12
C SER A 864 20.73 10.60 11.88
N GLN A 865 21.87 10.59 11.18
CA GLN A 865 23.21 10.39 11.79
C GLN A 865 24.22 11.51 11.50
N ASP A 866 23.87 12.48 10.64
CA ASP A 866 24.74 13.59 10.22
C ASP A 866 24.09 14.96 10.47
N TRP A 867 24.06 15.42 11.72
CA TRP A 867 23.65 16.79 12.04
C TRP A 867 24.76 17.79 11.68
N PRO A 868 24.47 18.96 11.06
CA PRO A 868 23.15 19.53 10.75
C PRO A 868 22.54 19.14 9.39
N GLU A 869 23.21 18.33 8.56
CA GLU A 869 22.78 17.98 7.19
C GLU A 869 21.52 17.09 7.07
N VAL A 870 21.32 16.15 7.99
CA VAL A 870 20.16 15.22 8.10
C VAL A 870 19.87 14.39 6.83
N THR A 871 20.91 13.76 6.27
CA THR A 871 20.83 12.97 5.02
C THR A 871 21.20 11.48 5.17
N LYS A 872 22.06 11.13 6.13
CA LYS A 872 22.42 9.74 6.46
C LYS A 872 21.50 9.22 7.56
N TYR A 873 21.03 7.98 7.44
CA TYR A 873 20.16 7.35 8.43
C TYR A 873 20.65 5.95 8.80
N ALA A 874 20.83 5.69 10.09
CA ALA A 874 20.97 4.32 10.61
C ALA A 874 19.56 3.71 10.76
N GLY A 875 19.44 2.39 10.66
CA GLY A 875 18.14 1.70 10.73
C GLY A 875 18.22 0.40 11.50
N LEU A 876 17.29 0.22 12.44
CA LEU A 876 17.08 -0.98 13.23
C LEU A 876 15.72 -1.60 12.91
N VAL A 877 15.61 -2.91 13.12
CA VAL A 877 14.43 -3.73 12.80
C VAL A 877 14.19 -4.75 13.91
N CYS A 878 12.93 -5.04 14.21
CA CYS A 878 12.55 -6.06 15.20
C CYS A 878 11.27 -6.79 14.78
N ALA A 879 11.15 -8.07 15.15
CA ALA A 879 9.91 -8.84 15.00
C ALA A 879 9.07 -8.73 16.29
N GLN A 880 7.77 -8.53 16.14
CA GLN A 880 6.81 -8.43 17.23
C GLN A 880 5.54 -9.22 16.92
N ALA A 881 4.62 -9.35 17.88
CA ALA A 881 3.47 -10.25 17.77
C ALA A 881 2.59 -10.02 16.53
N HIS A 882 1.83 -11.06 16.15
CA HIS A 882 0.95 -11.03 14.99
C HIS A 882 -0.04 -9.86 15.07
N ARG A 883 -0.03 -8.97 14.07
CA ARG A 883 -0.83 -7.73 13.98
C ARG A 883 -0.69 -6.74 15.15
N GLN A 884 0.35 -6.88 15.97
CA GLN A 884 0.74 -5.87 16.96
C GLN A 884 1.19 -4.58 16.26
N GLU A 885 0.54 -3.46 16.56
CA GLU A 885 0.86 -2.13 16.00
C GLU A 885 1.84 -1.31 16.85
N LEU A 886 1.71 -1.32 18.19
CA LEU A 886 2.67 -0.58 19.05
C LEU A 886 4.07 -1.19 18.91
N ILE A 887 5.10 -0.37 18.70
CA ILE A 887 6.48 -0.85 18.54
C ILE A 887 7.05 -1.26 19.91
N GLN A 888 7.05 -2.56 20.19
CA GLN A 888 7.42 -3.11 21.50
C GLN A 888 8.88 -2.85 21.87
N ASP A 889 9.79 -2.81 20.88
CA ASP A 889 11.24 -2.72 21.10
C ASP A 889 11.81 -1.28 20.99
N LEU A 890 10.98 -0.23 21.13
CA LEU A 890 11.48 1.15 21.21
C LEU A 890 12.41 1.34 22.42
N TYR A 891 11.98 0.79 23.56
CA TYR A 891 12.72 0.70 24.81
C TYR A 891 12.34 -0.58 25.53
N LYS A 892 13.32 -1.31 26.06
CA LYS A 892 13.09 -2.49 26.90
C LYS A 892 14.15 -2.63 27.98
N THR A 893 13.79 -3.33 29.05
CA THR A 893 14.68 -3.72 30.14
C THR A 893 14.66 -5.23 30.30
N TRP A 894 15.82 -5.85 30.51
CA TRP A 894 15.95 -7.27 30.84
C TRP A 894 16.99 -7.45 31.95
N GLN A 895 16.96 -8.60 32.62
CA GLN A 895 18.06 -8.98 33.52
C GLN A 895 19.14 -9.71 32.72
N ASP A 896 20.35 -9.17 32.77
CA ASP A 896 21.58 -9.76 32.29
C ASP A 896 22.27 -10.46 33.48
N PRO A 897 22.64 -11.75 33.38
CA PRO A 897 23.21 -12.50 34.51
C PRO A 897 24.51 -11.93 35.10
N VAL A 898 25.22 -11.08 34.36
CA VAL A 898 26.50 -10.47 34.78
C VAL A 898 26.35 -8.97 35.07
N ARG A 899 25.43 -8.29 34.36
CA ARG A 899 25.29 -6.82 34.38
C ARG A 899 24.03 -6.31 35.10
N GLY A 900 23.23 -7.20 35.67
CA GLY A 900 21.99 -6.85 36.38
C GLY A 900 20.91 -6.35 35.42
N THR A 901 20.11 -5.36 35.82
CA THR A 901 19.06 -4.81 34.94
C THR A 901 19.65 -3.94 33.83
N VAL A 902 19.73 -4.50 32.63
CA VAL A 902 20.20 -3.80 31.42
C VAL A 902 19.01 -3.18 30.69
N SER A 903 19.18 -1.92 30.27
CA SER A 903 18.22 -1.17 29.44
C SER A 903 18.74 -0.99 28.03
N GLY A 904 17.87 -1.21 27.04
CA GLY A 904 18.17 -1.12 25.60
C GLY A 904 16.91 -0.80 24.79
N GLY A 905 16.91 -1.18 23.52
CA GLY A 905 15.83 -0.88 22.57
C GLY A 905 16.25 0.13 21.51
N MET A 906 15.45 0.22 20.45
CA MET A 906 15.80 0.87 19.18
C MET A 906 16.11 2.36 19.34
N ILE A 907 15.40 3.08 20.23
CA ILE A 907 15.67 4.50 20.48
C ILE A 907 17.03 4.68 21.16
N LYS A 908 17.34 3.87 22.17
CA LYS A 908 18.59 3.97 22.95
C LYS A 908 19.81 3.76 22.06
N GLU A 909 19.80 2.72 21.24
CA GLU A 909 20.89 2.40 20.30
C GLU A 909 21.08 3.48 19.23
N LEU A 910 19.99 4.06 18.70
CA LEU A 910 20.06 5.13 17.69
C LEU A 910 20.56 6.46 18.28
N LEU A 911 20.26 6.76 19.56
CA LEU A 911 20.83 7.90 20.28
C LEU A 911 22.34 7.71 20.55
N ILE A 912 22.77 6.50 20.93
CA ILE A 912 24.20 6.16 21.07
C ILE A 912 24.91 6.28 19.71
N SER A 913 24.30 5.78 18.64
CA SER A 913 24.82 5.89 17.26
C SER A 913 24.99 7.35 16.84
N PHE A 914 23.98 8.21 17.08
CA PHE A 914 24.08 9.65 16.78
C PHE A 914 25.25 10.31 17.51
N ARG A 915 25.46 10.02 18.80
CA ARG A 915 26.60 10.56 19.56
C ARG A 915 27.94 10.06 19.04
N ARG A 916 28.03 8.80 18.62
CA ARG A 916 29.23 8.24 17.95
C ARG A 916 29.50 8.87 16.57
N ALA A 917 28.45 9.23 15.82
CA ALA A 917 28.57 9.76 14.47
C ALA A 917 28.80 11.28 14.40
N THR A 918 28.28 12.04 15.37
CA THR A 918 28.32 13.52 15.39
C THR A 918 29.18 14.13 16.50
N GLY A 919 29.58 13.33 17.50
CA GLY A 919 30.19 13.81 18.74
C GLY A 919 29.21 14.49 19.72
N GLN A 920 27.97 14.77 19.30
CA GLN A 920 26.98 15.53 20.07
C GLN A 920 25.91 14.62 20.68
N LYS A 921 25.37 14.99 21.86
CA LYS A 921 24.06 14.44 22.29
C LYS A 921 22.93 15.26 21.67
N PRO A 922 21.83 14.64 21.18
CA PRO A 922 20.67 15.39 20.73
C PRO A 922 20.11 16.30 21.84
N GLN A 923 19.62 17.46 21.44
CA GLN A 923 18.94 18.43 22.28
C GLN A 923 17.47 18.63 21.84
N ARG A 924 17.04 17.95 20.77
CA ARG A 924 15.64 17.79 20.34
C ARG A 924 15.46 16.45 19.65
N ILE A 925 14.24 15.93 19.69
CA ILE A 925 13.79 14.75 18.96
C ILE A 925 12.58 15.13 18.08
N ILE A 926 12.64 14.78 16.79
CA ILE A 926 11.48 14.82 15.88
C ILE A 926 11.19 13.38 15.44
N PHE A 927 9.97 12.90 15.61
CA PHE A 927 9.60 11.50 15.38
C PHE A 927 8.44 11.39 14.39
N TYR A 928 8.71 10.82 13.20
CA TYR A 928 7.69 10.58 12.17
C TYR A 928 7.24 9.11 12.14
N ARG A 929 5.95 8.85 12.35
CA ARG A 929 5.38 7.49 12.48
C ARG A 929 4.38 7.19 11.36
N ASP A 930 4.72 6.30 10.42
CA ASP A 930 3.77 5.80 9.40
C ASP A 930 2.87 4.70 9.99
N GLY A 931 1.85 4.29 9.24
CA GLY A 931 1.01 3.11 9.48
C GLY A 931 -0.19 3.29 10.40
N VAL A 932 -0.10 4.15 11.41
CA VAL A 932 -1.06 4.25 12.52
C VAL A 932 -2.42 4.84 12.12
N SER A 933 -3.52 4.24 12.58
CA SER A 933 -4.89 4.76 12.37
C SER A 933 -5.35 5.71 13.50
N GLU A 934 -6.29 6.61 13.19
CA GLU A 934 -6.79 7.65 14.12
C GLU A 934 -7.29 7.08 15.46
N GLY A 935 -8.02 5.96 15.43
CA GLY A 935 -8.51 5.26 16.63
C GLY A 935 -7.41 4.63 17.50
N GLN A 936 -6.14 4.71 17.10
CA GLN A 936 -4.98 4.21 17.85
C GLN A 936 -4.04 5.35 18.31
N PHE A 937 -4.30 6.61 17.94
CA PHE A 937 -3.39 7.75 18.20
C PHE A 937 -3.02 7.88 19.69
N TYR A 938 -4.00 7.83 20.60
CA TYR A 938 -3.74 7.91 22.04
C TYR A 938 -2.89 6.74 22.56
N GLN A 939 -3.17 5.51 22.10
CA GLN A 939 -2.45 4.32 22.55
C GLN A 939 -1.00 4.32 22.05
N VAL A 940 -0.79 4.71 20.78
CA VAL A 940 0.53 4.89 20.18
C VAL A 940 1.30 6.01 20.88
N LEU A 941 0.69 7.18 21.08
CA LEU A 941 1.36 8.30 21.73
C LEU A 941 1.81 7.92 23.15
N LEU A 942 0.89 7.43 23.98
CA LEU A 942 1.19 7.10 25.38
C LEU A 942 2.30 6.05 25.51
N TYR A 943 2.30 5.03 24.66
CA TYR A 943 3.31 3.97 24.71
C TYR A 943 4.65 4.38 24.06
N GLU A 944 4.61 4.94 22.84
CA GLU A 944 5.82 5.21 22.06
C GLU A 944 6.56 6.47 22.57
N LEU A 945 5.86 7.49 23.11
CA LEU A 945 6.50 8.65 23.76
C LEU A 945 7.14 8.27 25.11
N ASP A 946 6.47 7.47 25.93
CA ASP A 946 7.04 6.94 27.19
C ASP A 946 8.30 6.10 26.93
N ALA A 947 8.29 5.25 25.90
CA ALA A 947 9.47 4.52 25.48
C ALA A 947 10.63 5.45 25.06
N ILE A 948 10.35 6.54 24.33
CA ILE A 948 11.36 7.58 24.00
C ILE A 948 11.91 8.25 25.28
N ARG A 949 11.04 8.59 26.24
CA ARG A 949 11.44 9.20 27.52
C ARG A 949 12.34 8.27 28.33
N LYS A 950 11.93 7.01 28.50
CA LYS A 950 12.70 5.98 29.21
C LYS A 950 14.04 5.70 28.54
N ALA A 951 14.09 5.64 27.21
CA ALA A 951 15.34 5.50 26.47
C ALA A 951 16.32 6.65 26.76
N CYS A 952 15.85 7.90 26.80
CA CYS A 952 16.69 9.06 27.14
C CYS A 952 17.16 9.00 28.60
N ALA A 953 16.26 8.82 29.57
CA ALA A 953 16.61 8.74 31.00
C ALA A 953 17.56 7.56 31.31
N SER A 954 17.54 6.48 30.52
CA SER A 954 18.43 5.32 30.65
C SER A 954 19.86 5.53 30.11
N LEU A 955 20.16 6.71 29.55
CA LEU A 955 21.49 7.08 29.05
C LEU A 955 22.20 8.07 29.97
N GLU A 956 21.45 8.99 30.58
CA GLU A 956 21.95 10.05 31.44
C GLU A 956 20.78 10.51 32.34
N PRO A 957 20.93 10.56 33.68
CA PRO A 957 19.89 11.07 34.57
C PRO A 957 19.44 12.49 34.16
N ASN A 958 18.14 12.75 34.22
CA ASN A 958 17.51 14.01 33.81
C ASN A 958 17.65 14.39 32.31
N TYR A 959 18.22 13.54 31.44
CA TYR A 959 18.25 13.79 30.00
C TYR A 959 16.85 13.65 29.38
N GLN A 960 16.18 14.79 29.21
CA GLN A 960 14.82 14.90 28.65
C GLN A 960 14.80 15.91 27.49
N PRO A 961 15.26 15.54 26.28
CA PRO A 961 15.19 16.44 25.13
C PRO A 961 13.72 16.65 24.70
N PRO A 962 13.32 17.87 24.29
CA PRO A 962 11.97 18.12 23.81
C PRO A 962 11.62 17.33 22.55
N VAL A 963 10.41 16.76 22.52
CA VAL A 963 9.92 15.84 21.48
C VAL A 963 8.81 16.49 20.65
N THR A 964 8.89 16.31 19.32
CA THR A 964 7.76 16.47 18.39
C THR A 964 7.39 15.10 17.83
N PHE A 965 6.14 14.65 18.03
CA PHE A 965 5.63 13.37 17.55
C PHE A 965 4.58 13.60 16.45
N VAL A 966 4.86 13.11 15.24
CA VAL A 966 4.04 13.34 14.04
C VAL A 966 3.67 12.02 13.40
N VAL A 967 2.38 11.68 13.39
CA VAL A 967 1.88 10.56 12.59
C VAL A 967 1.78 10.96 11.12
N VAL A 968 2.15 10.05 10.24
CA VAL A 968 2.10 10.18 8.78
C VAL A 968 1.12 9.15 8.25
N GLN A 969 0.13 9.57 7.47
CA GLN A 969 -0.83 8.67 6.82
C GLN A 969 -0.85 8.91 5.31
N LYS A 970 -0.36 7.93 4.55
CA LYS A 970 -0.47 7.89 3.07
C LYS A 970 -1.71 7.11 2.58
N ARG A 971 -2.38 6.37 3.48
CA ARG A 971 -3.42 5.37 3.15
C ARG A 971 -4.86 5.83 3.46
N HIS A 972 -5.20 7.07 3.07
CA HIS A 972 -6.56 7.64 3.23
C HIS A 972 -7.27 7.88 1.88
N HIS A 973 -8.52 8.33 1.97
CA HIS A 973 -9.41 8.56 0.82
C HIS A 973 -9.47 10.02 0.33
N THR A 974 -9.00 11.00 1.11
CA THR A 974 -8.82 12.39 0.66
C THR A 974 -7.97 12.49 -0.62
N ARG A 975 -8.49 13.20 -1.62
CA ARG A 975 -7.87 13.59 -2.89
C ARG A 975 -8.00 15.10 -3.07
N LEU A 976 -7.02 15.69 -3.74
CA LEU A 976 -7.01 17.11 -4.07
C LEU A 976 -6.85 17.26 -5.59
N PHE A 977 -7.65 18.13 -6.18
CA PHE A 977 -7.68 18.45 -7.61
C PHE A 977 -7.43 19.95 -7.79
N ALA A 978 -6.81 20.35 -8.90
CA ALA A 978 -6.69 21.78 -9.23
C ALA A 978 -8.08 22.37 -9.51
N ASN A 979 -8.30 23.64 -9.14
CA ASN A 979 -9.59 24.32 -9.35
C ASN A 979 -10.03 24.28 -10.82
N ASP A 980 -9.11 24.62 -11.73
CA ASP A 980 -9.18 24.32 -13.17
C ASP A 980 -8.06 23.34 -13.55
N HIS A 981 -8.39 22.32 -14.36
CA HIS A 981 -7.44 21.36 -14.91
C HIS A 981 -6.73 21.87 -16.17
N ARG A 982 -7.16 23.01 -16.73
CA ARG A 982 -6.57 23.64 -17.91
C ARG A 982 -5.42 24.60 -17.58
N ASP A 983 -5.38 25.13 -16.36
CA ASP A 983 -4.31 26.02 -15.90
C ASP A 983 -3.00 25.24 -15.67
N ARG A 984 -2.05 25.41 -16.60
CA ARG A 984 -0.71 24.82 -16.56
C ARG A 984 0.16 25.33 -15.42
N ASN A 985 -0.24 26.40 -14.73
CA ASN A 985 0.43 26.91 -13.55
C ASN A 985 -0.11 26.28 -12.25
N ALA A 986 -1.25 25.58 -12.30
CA ALA A 986 -1.84 24.86 -11.17
C ALA A 986 -1.66 23.33 -11.24
N VAL A 987 -1.38 22.76 -12.43
CA VAL A 987 -1.20 21.31 -12.62
C VAL A 987 0.17 20.90 -13.15
N ASP A 988 0.59 19.69 -12.79
CA ASP A 988 1.71 19.00 -13.42
C ASP A 988 1.33 18.32 -14.75
N ARG A 989 2.31 17.67 -15.40
CA ARG A 989 2.16 17.00 -16.71
C ARG A 989 1.12 15.87 -16.74
N SER A 990 0.66 15.38 -15.59
CA SER A 990 -0.38 14.35 -15.46
C SER A 990 -1.78 14.92 -15.21
N GLY A 991 -1.87 16.22 -14.89
CA GLY A 991 -3.09 16.90 -14.42
C GLY A 991 -3.25 16.91 -12.90
N ASN A 992 -2.22 16.53 -12.13
CA ASN A 992 -2.25 16.56 -10.67
C ASN A 992 -1.85 17.94 -10.14
N ILE A 993 -2.32 18.27 -8.92
CA ILE A 993 -1.85 19.44 -8.17
C ILE A 993 -0.32 19.46 -8.04
N LEU A 994 0.27 20.66 -8.02
CA LEU A 994 1.73 20.80 -8.03
C LEU A 994 2.41 20.28 -6.74
N PRO A 995 3.67 19.79 -6.84
CA PRO A 995 4.45 19.39 -5.68
C PRO A 995 4.67 20.56 -4.71
N GLY A 996 4.53 20.28 -3.41
CA GLY A 996 4.57 21.31 -2.36
C GLY A 996 3.21 21.88 -2.01
N THR A 997 2.13 21.50 -2.70
CA THR A 997 0.75 21.88 -2.33
C THR A 997 0.43 21.36 -0.93
N VAL A 998 0.21 22.28 0.02
CA VAL A 998 -0.21 22.03 1.40
C VAL A 998 -1.63 22.58 1.64
N VAL A 999 -2.41 21.84 2.42
CA VAL A 999 -3.74 22.21 2.91
C VAL A 999 -3.77 21.98 4.42
N ASP A 1000 -3.94 23.06 5.18
CA ASP A 1000 -4.13 23.11 6.62
C ASP A 1000 -5.40 23.87 7.00
N SER A 1001 -6.40 23.85 6.10
CA SER A 1001 -7.67 24.55 6.23
C SER A 1001 -8.87 23.73 5.75
N LYS A 1002 -10.07 24.04 6.29
CA LYS A 1002 -11.39 23.49 5.95
C LYS A 1002 -11.57 21.98 6.16
N ILE A 1003 -10.87 21.14 5.40
CA ILE A 1003 -10.98 19.67 5.43
C ILE A 1003 -10.11 19.01 6.51
N CYS A 1004 -9.26 19.81 7.17
CA CYS A 1004 -8.45 19.43 8.32
C CYS A 1004 -9.27 19.39 9.62
N HIS A 1005 -8.69 18.83 10.68
CA HIS A 1005 -9.33 18.64 11.97
C HIS A 1005 -9.72 19.99 12.62
N PRO A 1006 -10.89 20.12 13.31
CA PRO A 1006 -11.35 21.38 13.89
C PRO A 1006 -10.27 22.12 14.71
N THR A 1007 -9.65 21.43 15.67
CA THR A 1007 -8.80 22.01 16.74
C THR A 1007 -7.34 21.58 16.65
N GLU A 1008 -7.10 20.27 16.57
CA GLU A 1008 -5.78 19.62 16.55
C GLU A 1008 -4.88 20.05 15.37
N PHE A 1009 -3.56 19.86 15.51
CA PHE A 1009 -2.56 20.27 14.54
C PHE A 1009 -2.32 19.20 13.45
N ASP A 1010 -3.13 19.22 12.39
CA ASP A 1010 -2.98 18.37 11.19
C ASP A 1010 -2.85 19.15 9.87
N PHE A 1011 -2.25 18.55 8.84
CA PHE A 1011 -2.21 19.09 7.49
C PHE A 1011 -2.04 18.01 6.41
N TYR A 1012 -2.58 18.25 5.22
CA TYR A 1012 -2.31 17.46 4.01
C TYR A 1012 -1.19 18.10 3.19
N LEU A 1013 -0.19 17.32 2.76
CA LEU A 1013 0.91 17.78 1.92
C LEU A 1013 1.11 16.85 0.71
N CYS A 1014 0.98 17.40 -0.50
CA CYS A 1014 1.36 16.73 -1.74
C CYS A 1014 2.77 17.13 -2.16
N SER A 1015 3.78 16.60 -1.47
CA SER A 1015 5.20 16.92 -1.73
C SER A 1015 5.76 16.41 -3.07
N HIS A 1016 5.01 15.64 -3.86
CA HIS A 1016 5.50 14.88 -5.01
C HIS A 1016 4.69 15.12 -6.29
N ALA A 1017 5.33 14.93 -7.45
CA ALA A 1017 4.67 15.03 -8.75
C ALA A 1017 3.96 13.73 -9.14
N GLY A 1018 2.76 13.86 -9.70
CA GLY A 1018 1.99 12.78 -10.31
C GLY A 1018 2.69 12.22 -11.54
N ILE A 1019 3.03 10.93 -11.49
CA ILE A 1019 3.58 10.19 -12.64
C ILE A 1019 2.45 9.46 -13.39
N GLN A 1020 1.52 8.88 -12.63
CA GLN A 1020 0.41 8.07 -13.13
C GLN A 1020 -0.74 8.11 -12.12
N GLY A 1021 -1.98 8.15 -12.62
CA GLY A 1021 -3.18 8.19 -11.79
C GLY A 1021 -3.42 9.55 -11.12
N THR A 1022 -4.14 9.52 -9.99
CA THR A 1022 -4.36 10.70 -9.13
C THR A 1022 -3.46 10.60 -7.89
N SER A 1023 -2.71 11.67 -7.61
CA SER A 1023 -1.83 11.80 -6.46
C SER A 1023 -2.60 11.66 -5.15
N ARG A 1024 -1.92 11.10 -4.15
CA ARG A 1024 -2.41 11.09 -2.77
C ARG A 1024 -1.52 12.05 -1.97
N PRO A 1025 -2.00 13.21 -1.50
CA PRO A 1025 -1.26 13.94 -0.47
C PRO A 1025 -1.05 13.00 0.72
N ALA A 1026 0.01 13.19 1.49
CA ALA A 1026 0.13 12.55 2.80
C ALA A 1026 -0.50 13.45 3.86
N HIS A 1027 -1.27 12.86 4.76
CA HIS A 1027 -1.81 13.52 5.94
C HIS A 1027 -0.77 13.43 7.05
N TYR A 1028 -0.41 14.56 7.65
CA TYR A 1028 0.47 14.66 8.80
C TYR A 1028 -0.36 15.15 9.98
N HIS A 1029 -0.24 14.48 11.13
CA HIS A 1029 -0.98 14.82 12.34
C HIS A 1029 0.00 14.87 13.52
N VAL A 1030 0.12 16.02 14.18
CA VAL A 1030 1.03 16.22 15.32
C VAL A 1030 0.31 15.79 16.60
N LEU A 1031 0.75 14.70 17.21
CA LEU A 1031 0.17 14.19 18.46
C LEU A 1031 0.82 14.80 19.71
N TRP A 1032 2.04 15.33 19.57
CA TRP A 1032 2.80 15.96 20.65
C TRP A 1032 3.81 16.95 20.10
N ASP A 1033 3.99 18.10 20.74
CA ASP A 1033 5.04 19.07 20.37
C ASP A 1033 5.49 19.96 21.53
N GLU A 1034 6.65 19.65 22.09
CA GLU A 1034 7.34 20.50 23.07
C GLU A 1034 8.30 21.50 22.41
N ASN A 1035 8.63 21.30 21.13
CA ASN A 1035 9.52 22.17 20.37
C ASN A 1035 8.81 23.43 19.85
N LYS A 1036 7.47 23.45 19.91
CA LYS A 1036 6.59 24.58 19.57
C LYS A 1036 6.79 25.05 18.13
N PHE A 1037 6.70 24.11 17.20
CA PHE A 1037 6.71 24.38 15.77
C PHE A 1037 5.55 25.29 15.38
N THR A 1038 5.84 26.29 14.55
CA THR A 1038 4.80 26.98 13.79
C THR A 1038 4.30 26.08 12.65
N ALA A 1039 3.08 26.35 12.17
CA ALA A 1039 2.51 25.64 11.01
C ALA A 1039 3.47 25.66 9.81
N ASP A 1040 3.98 26.83 9.43
CA ASP A 1040 4.97 26.97 8.35
C ASP A 1040 6.29 26.25 8.65
N GLY A 1041 6.80 26.32 9.89
CA GLY A 1041 8.05 25.66 10.27
C GLY A 1041 8.02 24.15 10.04
N LEU A 1042 6.95 23.48 10.50
CA LEU A 1042 6.82 22.03 10.33
C LEU A 1042 6.43 21.64 8.90
N GLN A 1043 5.56 22.41 8.24
CA GLN A 1043 5.16 22.15 6.85
C GLN A 1043 6.35 22.30 5.88
N SER A 1044 7.12 23.38 6.00
CA SER A 1044 8.34 23.60 5.20
C SER A 1044 9.42 22.57 5.50
N LEU A 1045 9.66 22.21 6.78
CA LEU A 1045 10.58 21.14 7.14
C LEU A 1045 10.18 19.80 6.48
N THR A 1046 8.92 19.41 6.62
CA THR A 1046 8.38 18.16 6.09
C THR A 1046 8.48 18.12 4.55
N ASN A 1047 8.15 19.23 3.88
CA ASN A 1047 8.29 19.35 2.43
C ASN A 1047 9.76 19.29 1.98
N ASN A 1048 10.66 20.03 2.64
CA ASN A 1048 12.06 20.11 2.24
C ASN A 1048 12.78 18.76 2.42
N LEU A 1049 12.47 18.04 3.51
CA LEU A 1049 12.96 16.69 3.72
C LEU A 1049 12.53 15.74 2.59
N CYS A 1050 11.35 15.86 1.99
CA CYS A 1050 10.94 15.00 0.85
C CYS A 1050 11.88 15.06 -0.37
N TYR A 1051 12.78 16.06 -0.46
CA TYR A 1051 13.79 16.16 -1.52
C TYR A 1051 15.13 15.48 -1.16
N THR A 1052 15.38 15.06 0.08
CA THR A 1052 16.63 14.38 0.49
C THR A 1052 16.59 12.86 0.34
N TYR A 1053 15.52 12.29 -0.24
CA TYR A 1053 15.39 10.84 -0.43
C TYR A 1053 16.42 10.28 -1.40
N ALA A 1054 17.47 9.67 -0.84
CA ALA A 1054 18.66 9.19 -1.54
C ALA A 1054 18.46 8.37 -2.84
N ARG A 1055 17.34 7.66 -3.01
CA ARG A 1055 17.19 6.65 -4.09
C ARG A 1055 16.78 7.21 -5.46
N CYS A 1056 16.45 8.51 -5.59
CA CYS A 1056 16.14 9.13 -6.87
C CYS A 1056 16.22 10.67 -6.81
N THR A 1057 16.38 11.33 -7.95
CA THR A 1057 16.35 12.80 -8.08
C THR A 1057 14.91 13.32 -8.22
N ARG A 1058 14.05 12.96 -7.26
CA ARG A 1058 12.64 13.34 -7.21
C ARG A 1058 12.20 13.54 -5.77
N SER A 1059 11.32 14.51 -5.53
CA SER A 1059 10.63 14.60 -4.26
C SER A 1059 9.67 13.43 -4.07
N VAL A 1060 9.69 12.82 -2.89
CA VAL A 1060 8.83 11.68 -2.51
C VAL A 1060 7.54 12.11 -1.83
N SER A 1061 6.56 11.18 -1.79
CA SER A 1061 5.20 11.43 -1.29
C SER A 1061 5.06 11.50 0.23
N ILE A 1062 6.06 11.01 0.96
CA ILE A 1062 6.13 11.00 2.42
C ILE A 1062 7.55 11.35 2.83
N VAL A 1063 7.71 11.96 4.00
CA VAL A 1063 9.00 12.37 4.57
C VAL A 1063 9.98 11.18 4.61
N PRO A 1064 11.26 11.33 4.22
CA PRO A 1064 12.16 10.18 4.04
C PRO A 1064 12.41 9.31 5.27
N PRO A 1065 12.44 9.81 6.53
CA PRO A 1065 12.54 8.93 7.70
C PRO A 1065 11.46 7.84 7.72
N ALA A 1066 10.19 8.20 7.49
CA ALA A 1066 9.09 7.23 7.40
C ALA A 1066 9.26 6.27 6.20
N TYR A 1067 9.68 6.80 5.05
CA TYR A 1067 9.97 5.98 3.86
C TYR A 1067 11.11 4.97 4.13
N TYR A 1068 12.18 5.39 4.81
CA TYR A 1068 13.31 4.54 5.17
C TYR A 1068 12.95 3.48 6.20
N ALA A 1069 12.09 3.79 7.18
CA ALA A 1069 11.53 2.79 8.10
C ALA A 1069 10.74 1.71 7.35
N HIS A 1070 9.81 2.08 6.47
CA HIS A 1070 9.07 1.13 5.63
C HIS A 1070 10.01 0.30 4.72
N LEU A 1071 11.12 0.87 4.24
CA LEU A 1071 12.13 0.11 3.48
C LEU A 1071 12.90 -0.89 4.35
N ALA A 1072 13.20 -0.53 5.60
CA ALA A 1072 13.87 -1.41 6.56
C ALA A 1072 12.94 -2.54 7.04
N ALA A 1073 11.67 -2.25 7.37
CA ALA A 1073 10.67 -3.27 7.73
C ALA A 1073 10.43 -4.25 6.56
N PHE A 1074 10.27 -3.74 5.34
CA PHE A 1074 10.15 -4.58 4.14
C PHE A 1074 11.42 -5.37 3.83
N ARG A 1075 12.62 -4.85 4.12
CA ARG A 1075 13.87 -5.62 4.00
C ARG A 1075 13.90 -6.77 5.02
N ALA A 1076 13.54 -6.50 6.27
CA ALA A 1076 13.59 -7.48 7.35
C ALA A 1076 12.65 -8.67 7.16
N ARG A 1077 11.57 -8.52 6.36
CA ARG A 1077 10.74 -9.66 5.91
C ARG A 1077 11.54 -10.76 5.21
N PHE A 1078 12.65 -10.43 4.53
CA PHE A 1078 13.51 -11.41 3.87
C PHE A 1078 14.51 -12.10 4.80
N TYR A 1079 14.68 -11.63 6.04
CA TYR A 1079 15.54 -12.29 7.03
C TYR A 1079 14.81 -13.39 7.81
N MET A 1080 13.48 -13.43 7.69
CA MET A 1080 12.70 -14.59 8.12
C MET A 1080 13.02 -15.80 7.25
N GLU A 1081 13.25 -16.94 7.88
CA GLU A 1081 13.19 -18.22 7.19
C GLU A 1081 11.76 -18.47 6.69
N PRO A 1082 11.55 -19.00 5.48
CA PRO A 1082 10.24 -19.47 5.08
C PRO A 1082 9.86 -20.68 5.93
N GLU A 1083 8.77 -20.56 6.71
CA GLU A 1083 8.18 -21.71 7.40
C GLU A 1083 7.90 -22.81 6.36
N THR A 1084 8.44 -24.00 6.56
CA THR A 1084 8.28 -25.15 5.66
C THR A 1084 6.88 -25.73 5.78
N SER A 1085 5.91 -25.02 5.19
CA SER A 1085 4.47 -25.20 5.33
C SER A 1085 3.92 -26.42 4.57
N ASP A 1086 4.53 -27.59 4.74
CA ASP A 1086 4.00 -28.93 4.42
C ASP A 1086 4.78 -30.02 5.21
N SER A 1087 4.97 -29.82 6.53
CA SER A 1087 5.55 -30.83 7.43
C SER A 1087 4.88 -30.84 8.81
N GLY A 1088 3.58 -31.14 8.82
CA GLY A 1088 2.87 -31.61 10.02
C GLY A 1088 3.26 -33.06 10.37
N SER A 1089 4.56 -33.32 10.59
CA SER A 1089 5.07 -34.64 10.92
C SER A 1089 4.77 -35.00 12.37
N LEU A 1090 4.26 -36.22 12.57
CA LEU A 1090 3.71 -36.69 13.85
C LEU A 1090 4.83 -37.03 14.85
N THR A 1091 4.85 -36.37 16.00
CA THR A 1091 5.62 -36.83 17.17
C THR A 1091 4.92 -38.03 17.79
N SER A 1092 5.34 -39.25 17.46
CA SER A 1092 4.76 -40.50 17.98
C SER A 1092 5.67 -41.20 18.99
N GLY A 1093 5.67 -40.71 20.24
CA GLY A 1093 6.09 -41.48 21.40
C GLY A 1093 4.85 -42.01 22.12
N MET A 1094 4.70 -43.32 22.27
CA MET A 1094 3.58 -43.94 23.00
C MET A 1094 4.08 -44.85 24.12
N ALA A 1095 3.51 -44.66 25.31
CA ALA A 1095 3.44 -45.66 26.39
C ALA A 1095 2.04 -45.58 27.04
N PRO A 1096 1.50 -46.67 27.62
CA PRO A 1096 0.04 -46.85 27.68
C PRO A 1096 -0.56 -46.94 29.10
N GLY A 1097 -1.89 -46.76 29.23
CA GLY A 1097 -2.61 -47.26 30.41
C GLY A 1097 -4.00 -46.68 30.74
N ARG A 1098 -5.06 -47.29 30.18
CA ARG A 1098 -6.45 -47.43 30.73
C ARG A 1098 -7.18 -46.22 31.37
N GLY A 1099 -8.39 -45.92 30.85
CA GLY A 1099 -9.50 -45.45 31.69
C GLY A 1099 -10.52 -44.51 31.03
N GLY A 1100 -11.81 -44.89 31.06
CA GLY A 1100 -12.95 -43.99 30.83
C GLY A 1100 -13.31 -43.69 29.37
N GLY A 1101 -14.62 -43.60 29.08
CA GLY A 1101 -15.15 -43.19 27.78
C GLY A 1101 -15.86 -41.83 27.84
N GLY A 1102 -15.91 -41.12 26.72
CA GLY A 1102 -16.64 -39.86 26.59
C GLY A 1102 -16.44 -39.24 25.20
N ALA A 1103 -17.53 -38.95 24.48
CA ALA A 1103 -17.45 -38.37 23.14
C ALA A 1103 -17.25 -36.84 23.22
N GLY A 1104 -16.11 -36.35 22.73
CA GLY A 1104 -15.75 -34.93 22.74
C GLY A 1104 -15.40 -34.38 21.35
N GLY A 1105 -15.90 -33.20 21.02
CA GLY A 1105 -15.68 -32.55 19.72
C GLY A 1105 -14.22 -32.15 19.47
N ARG A 1106 -13.75 -32.26 18.23
CA ARG A 1106 -12.36 -32.00 17.82
C ARG A 1106 -12.05 -30.50 17.76
N ALA A 1107 -11.85 -29.88 18.93
CA ALA A 1107 -11.55 -28.46 19.05
C ALA A 1107 -10.24 -28.07 18.34
N THR A 1108 -10.28 -27.00 17.55
CA THR A 1108 -9.07 -26.39 16.97
C THR A 1108 -8.30 -25.65 18.06
N ARG A 1109 -7.09 -26.12 18.40
CA ARG A 1109 -6.14 -25.34 19.22
C ARG A 1109 -5.92 -23.98 18.57
N GLY A 1110 -6.27 -22.90 19.26
CA GLY A 1110 -5.85 -21.55 18.89
C GLY A 1110 -4.33 -21.38 19.11
N PRO A 1111 -3.70 -20.38 18.48
CA PRO A 1111 -2.32 -20.03 18.78
C PRO A 1111 -2.20 -19.59 20.23
N ALA A 1112 -1.19 -20.09 20.94
CA ALA A 1112 -0.93 -19.69 22.32
C ALA A 1112 -0.44 -18.23 22.35
N ALA A 1113 -1.04 -17.40 23.23
CA ALA A 1113 -0.69 -15.98 23.35
C ALA A 1113 0.78 -15.74 23.76
N ASN A 1114 1.42 -16.75 24.36
CA ASN A 1114 2.84 -16.74 24.78
C ASN A 1114 3.74 -17.55 23.83
N ALA A 1115 3.36 -17.77 22.57
CA ALA A 1115 4.28 -18.29 21.56
C ALA A 1115 5.40 -17.26 21.32
N ALA A 1116 6.61 -17.54 21.83
CA ALA A 1116 7.73 -16.62 21.79
C ALA A 1116 8.07 -16.24 20.34
N VAL A 1117 7.96 -14.94 20.00
CA VAL A 1117 8.27 -14.43 18.67
C VAL A 1117 9.75 -14.65 18.40
N ARG A 1118 10.08 -15.53 17.43
CA ARG A 1118 11.45 -15.84 17.06
C ARG A 1118 12.16 -14.54 16.65
N PRO A 1119 13.28 -14.16 17.28
CA PRO A 1119 13.98 -12.92 16.97
C PRO A 1119 14.52 -12.96 15.54
N LEU A 1120 14.59 -11.79 14.90
CA LEU A 1120 15.25 -11.66 13.60
C LEU A 1120 16.75 -11.95 13.74
N PRO A 1121 17.40 -12.57 12.72
CA PRO A 1121 18.85 -12.69 12.70
C PRO A 1121 19.55 -11.34 12.85
N ALA A 1122 20.60 -11.31 13.68
CA ALA A 1122 21.33 -10.07 13.95
C ALA A 1122 22.10 -9.60 12.70
N LEU A 1123 21.85 -8.37 12.27
CA LEU A 1123 22.66 -7.69 11.25
C LEU A 1123 24.10 -7.50 11.73
N LYS A 1124 25.08 -7.60 10.83
CA LYS A 1124 26.48 -7.27 11.15
C LYS A 1124 26.67 -5.76 11.40
N GLU A 1125 27.65 -5.43 12.24
CA GLU A 1125 27.93 -4.05 12.67
C GLU A 1125 28.32 -3.10 11.54
N ASN A 1126 29.03 -3.58 10.52
CA ASN A 1126 29.37 -2.78 9.34
C ASN A 1126 28.10 -2.45 8.50
N VAL A 1127 27.19 -3.41 8.34
CA VAL A 1127 25.90 -3.23 7.64
C VAL A 1127 24.96 -2.29 8.39
N LYS A 1128 24.88 -2.37 9.74
CA LYS A 1128 24.04 -1.47 10.57
C LYS A 1128 24.37 0.02 10.41
N ARG A 1129 25.63 0.35 10.11
CA ARG A 1129 26.14 1.73 10.00
C ARG A 1129 25.82 2.42 8.67
N VAL A 1130 25.29 1.70 7.69
CA VAL A 1130 25.00 2.21 6.34
C VAL A 1130 23.52 2.04 5.97
N MET A 1131 23.08 2.72 4.90
CA MET A 1131 21.69 2.66 4.44
C MET A 1131 21.42 1.40 3.60
N PHE A 1132 21.69 0.21 4.18
CA PHE A 1132 21.61 -1.10 3.51
C PHE A 1132 20.25 -1.38 2.85
N TYR A 1133 19.17 -0.86 3.45
CA TYR A 1133 17.78 -0.97 2.99
C TYR A 1133 17.48 -0.20 1.67
N CYS A 1134 18.40 0.65 1.18
CA CYS A 1134 18.19 1.47 -0.01
C CYS A 1134 18.21 0.74 -1.37
#